data_AF-A0A8K9X806-F1
#
_entry.id   AF-A0A8K9X806-F1
#
_cell.length_a   1.000
_cell.length_b   1.000
_cell.length_c   1.000
_cell.angle_alpha   90.00
_cell.angle_beta   90.00
_cell.angle_gamma   90.00
#
_symmetry.space_group_name_H-M   'P 1'
#
loop_
_entity.id
_entity.type
_entity.pdbx_description
1 polymer ?
#
loop_
_entity_poly.entity_id
_entity_poly.type
_entity_poly.pdbx_seq_one_letter_code
_entity_poly.pdbx_strand_id
1 'polypeptide(L)'
;MRPHGRSIPVLTGDLYQSSRAIYTSPHGRSTSPHGRSTSPHGLLTGALYQSSRALYTSPHGRSIPVILALTTFQVPFFMLRFAQSKLYRSENYGKSFQDVTNLINNTFIRTEFGIAIGPENSGKVILTGDVSGSLGSRIFISRDFGNSFEQQDLPFNPLMQITYNPRDANVLLNELWLSEDFGENWRKIHDMVCLIDKENICLSLSDDRGMLDLRRTTDYGKTIKTVATKIFSFGLGGKFLFASVMTGTGTLRRIHVSTNQGEDWNMAQLPPVGHEEFYSILAANEDMVFMHVDEPGDTGYGSIYVSDDRGTVYSKSLERHLYTTTGGDTDFTNVTSLRGVFITSILAEDGSVQSVVSFDQGGEWVPLQKPANTKCDSTAKDPDKCSLHIHAAYSAAMKLNVPMLPLSEPNAVGLIMAHGSVGDAISVMKPDVFVSDDGGYTWLQALEGPHHYAILDSGGLLVAVEHSAQLIKDIKFSTDEGQCWHVHQFTSDPIHFTGLAVEPGARSMNVSVWGYRDSLLSQYWVSVTVDFRELLTRTCEDQDYVQWLAHSDDISDPNDGCMLGYKEKLLRLRKASVCWNGRDYEVNKQPTPCLCTLDDFLCDFGYYRKENSSECVEQPDLKGHLLEFCLQGKEELLQTRGYRKIPGDKCEGGKQPERKEIDLSKRCVSDLLGPQERLVSRNILTVLIIVLLAIIAGVLIVKKYVCGGRFLVHSYSVLQQHAEAQGLDEPLDSNYTQTRNMADFHDDSDEVMLP
;
A
#
# COMPACT_ATOMS: atom_id res chain seq x y z
N MET A 1 8.16 37.78 1.02
CA MET A 1 7.80 36.67 1.93
C MET A 1 8.30 35.37 1.32
N ARG A 2 8.81 34.42 2.10
CA ARG A 2 9.11 33.05 1.61
C ARG A 2 7.86 32.19 1.85
N PRO A 3 7.46 31.30 0.92
CA PRO A 3 6.42 30.33 1.22
C PRO A 3 6.90 29.33 2.28
N HIS A 4 5.99 28.87 3.14
CA HIS A 4 6.28 27.76 4.05
C HIS A 4 6.36 26.46 3.26
N GLY A 5 7.25 25.55 3.66
CA GLY A 5 7.32 24.22 3.07
C GLY A 5 6.02 23.45 3.27
N ARG A 6 5.42 22.98 2.18
CA ARG A 6 4.41 21.92 2.22
C ARG A 6 5.13 20.59 2.37
N SER A 7 4.61 19.71 3.21
CA SER A 7 4.98 18.29 3.17
C SER A 7 4.66 17.74 1.77
N ILE A 8 5.66 17.16 1.11
CA ILE A 8 5.49 16.55 -0.21
C ILE A 8 4.92 15.14 0.03
N PRO A 9 3.74 14.79 -0.49
CA PRO A 9 3.21 13.44 -0.35
C PRO A 9 4.08 12.47 -1.15
N VAL A 10 4.52 11.40 -0.50
CA VAL A 10 5.19 10.24 -1.11
C VAL A 10 4.16 9.11 -1.16
N LEU A 11 4.13 8.33 -2.24
CA LEU A 11 3.42 7.06 -2.27
C LEU A 11 4.24 6.03 -1.47
N THR A 12 4.02 6.01 -0.16
CA THR A 12 4.67 5.07 0.78
C THR A 12 4.03 3.69 0.65
N GLY A 13 4.76 2.74 0.07
CA GLY A 13 4.53 1.33 0.37
C GLY A 13 5.09 0.98 1.76
N ASP A 14 4.45 0.05 2.45
CA ASP A 14 4.82 -0.33 3.83
C ASP A 14 6.17 -1.06 3.92
N LEU A 15 7.25 -0.29 3.99
CA LEU A 15 8.56 -0.76 4.43
C LEU A 15 8.53 -1.01 5.95
N TYR A 16 8.00 -2.18 6.33
CA TYR A 16 7.94 -2.70 7.70
C TYR A 16 9.33 -2.83 8.36
N GLN A 17 9.90 -1.72 8.83
CA GLN A 17 10.90 -1.76 9.89
C GLN A 17 10.20 -2.14 11.19
N SER A 18 10.36 -3.42 11.60
CA SER A 18 9.72 -4.02 12.78
C SER A 18 10.20 -3.39 14.10
N SER A 19 9.73 -2.18 14.39
CA SER A 19 9.91 -1.47 15.65
C SER A 19 8.58 -1.40 16.40
N ARG A 20 8.23 -2.49 17.11
CA ARG A 20 7.03 -2.52 17.99
C ARG A 20 7.18 -1.52 19.14
N ALA A 21 6.71 -0.29 18.92
CA ALA A 21 6.51 0.69 19.98
C ALA A 21 5.30 0.28 20.83
N ILE A 22 5.48 0.20 22.16
CA ILE A 22 4.39 -0.06 23.10
C ILE A 22 3.70 1.28 23.39
N TYR A 23 2.86 1.73 22.46
CA TYR A 23 2.14 2.99 22.59
C TYR A 23 1.07 2.94 23.68
N THR A 24 1.43 3.34 24.91
CA THR A 24 0.43 3.69 25.93
C THR A 24 -0.13 5.08 25.66
N SER A 25 -1.34 5.16 25.12
CA SER A 25 -2.11 6.40 25.13
C SER A 25 -2.38 6.84 26.57
N PRO A 26 -2.23 8.14 26.93
CA PRO A 26 -2.72 8.64 28.21
C PRO A 26 -4.25 8.53 28.22
N HIS A 27 -4.82 7.72 29.12
CA HIS A 27 -6.27 7.52 29.19
C HIS A 27 -7.00 8.83 29.54
N GLY A 28 -7.68 9.41 28.56
CA GLY A 28 -8.70 10.43 28.79
C GLY A 28 -9.86 9.84 29.57
N ARG A 29 -9.95 10.12 30.88
CA ARG A 29 -11.13 9.78 31.68
C ARG A 29 -12.33 10.57 31.15
N SER A 30 -13.30 9.87 30.59
CA SER A 30 -14.65 10.43 30.39
C SER A 30 -15.26 10.74 31.75
N THR A 31 -15.32 12.03 32.11
CA THR A 31 -15.96 12.48 33.35
C THR A 31 -17.38 12.95 33.06
N SER A 32 -18.37 12.12 33.38
CA SER A 32 -19.75 12.58 33.52
C SER A 32 -19.86 13.64 34.64
N PRO A 33 -20.59 14.75 34.45
CA PRO A 33 -20.48 15.90 35.34
C PRO A 33 -21.35 15.76 36.60
N HIS A 34 -20.75 15.42 37.75
CA HIS A 34 -21.10 15.96 39.08
C HIS A 34 -20.08 15.54 40.15
N GLY A 35 -19.77 16.46 41.08
CA GLY A 35 -18.91 16.20 42.25
C GLY A 35 -17.60 17.01 42.26
N ARG A 36 -17.52 18.04 43.11
CA ARG A 36 -16.26 18.73 43.41
C ARG A 36 -15.50 17.99 44.52
N SER A 37 -14.25 17.64 44.26
CA SER A 37 -13.24 17.46 45.30
C SER A 37 -11.86 17.82 44.74
N THR A 38 -11.03 18.52 45.51
CA THR A 38 -9.72 19.03 45.08
C THR A 38 -8.61 18.50 45.98
N SER A 39 -7.67 17.75 45.41
CA SER A 39 -6.41 17.39 46.06
C SER A 39 -5.25 17.45 45.04
N PRO A 40 -4.17 18.21 45.30
CA PRO A 40 -3.04 18.33 44.39
C PRO A 40 -2.02 17.19 44.62
N HIS A 41 -2.27 16.02 44.04
CA HIS A 41 -1.28 14.94 43.95
C HIS A 41 -0.82 14.78 42.50
N GLY A 42 0.43 15.16 42.23
CA GLY A 42 1.03 15.02 40.91
C GLY A 42 1.36 13.56 40.62
N LEU A 43 0.82 13.04 39.51
CA LEU A 43 1.15 11.69 39.04
C LEU A 43 2.61 11.63 38.59
N LEU A 44 3.40 10.78 39.25
CA LEU A 44 4.74 10.40 38.82
C LEU A 44 4.62 9.23 37.84
N THR A 45 4.53 9.56 36.54
CA THR A 45 4.39 8.59 35.45
C THR A 45 5.35 8.92 34.31
N GLY A 46 6.54 8.32 34.32
CA GLY A 46 7.36 8.21 33.12
C GLY A 46 6.85 7.04 32.28
N ALA A 47 6.51 7.26 31.01
CA ALA A 47 6.03 6.20 30.14
C ALA A 47 7.21 5.44 29.50
N LEU A 48 7.04 4.14 29.26
CA LEU A 48 7.91 3.33 28.42
C LEU A 48 7.53 3.58 26.96
N TYR A 49 8.31 4.40 26.25
CA TYR A 49 7.92 4.84 24.90
C TYR A 49 8.29 3.83 23.81
N GLN A 50 9.45 3.18 23.93
CA GLN A 50 9.91 2.23 22.93
C GLN A 50 10.85 1.19 23.56
N SER A 51 10.65 -0.07 23.15
CA SER A 51 11.65 -1.13 23.29
C SER A 51 12.16 -1.52 21.91
N SER A 52 13.43 -1.28 21.62
CA SER A 52 14.07 -1.71 20.37
C SER A 52 14.96 -2.93 20.62
N ARG A 53 15.04 -3.83 19.64
CA ARG A 53 15.82 -5.09 19.74
C ARG A 53 16.79 -5.22 18.57
N ALA A 54 17.97 -5.76 18.85
CA ALA A 54 19.00 -6.06 17.84
C ALA A 54 19.76 -7.35 18.22
N LEU A 55 20.33 -8.04 17.23
CA LEU A 55 21.01 -9.33 17.40
C LEU A 55 22.54 -9.16 17.28
N TYR A 56 23.25 -9.27 18.40
CA TYR A 56 24.71 -9.23 18.45
C TYR A 56 25.29 -10.64 18.28
N THR A 57 25.99 -10.89 17.17
CA THR A 57 26.81 -12.10 17.03
C THR A 57 28.16 -11.90 17.73
N SER A 58 28.41 -12.66 18.80
CA SER A 58 29.68 -12.55 19.52
C SER A 58 30.87 -13.08 18.70
N PRO A 59 32.12 -12.72 19.05
CA PRO A 59 33.34 -13.33 18.49
C PRO A 59 33.49 -14.84 18.69
N HIS A 60 32.50 -15.50 19.29
CA HIS A 60 32.41 -16.96 19.46
C HIS A 60 31.14 -17.53 18.79
N GLY A 61 30.56 -16.79 17.82
CA GLY A 61 29.43 -17.24 17.00
C GLY A 61 28.06 -17.24 17.69
N ARG A 62 27.93 -16.65 18.89
CA ARG A 62 26.69 -16.71 19.67
C ARG A 62 25.86 -15.44 19.51
N SER A 63 24.67 -15.55 18.96
CA SER A 63 23.70 -14.46 18.81
C SER A 63 23.04 -14.08 20.16
N ILE A 64 23.54 -13.02 20.78
CA ILE A 64 23.01 -12.40 22.00
C ILE A 64 21.94 -11.37 21.60
N PRO A 65 20.73 -11.43 22.16
CA PRO A 65 19.70 -10.41 21.95
C PRO A 65 19.99 -9.19 22.82
N VAL A 66 20.08 -8.02 22.21
CA VAL A 66 20.14 -6.74 22.93
C VAL A 66 18.77 -6.08 22.89
N ILE A 67 18.30 -5.56 24.03
CA ILE A 67 17.13 -4.71 24.14
C ILE A 67 17.53 -3.36 24.72
N LEU A 68 17.13 -2.28 24.07
CA LEU A 68 17.12 -0.94 24.66
C LEU A 68 15.69 -0.54 25.01
N ALA A 69 15.50 0.02 26.19
CA ALA A 69 14.22 0.52 26.68
C ALA A 69 14.37 1.97 27.13
N LEU A 70 13.65 2.88 26.47
CA LEU A 70 13.69 4.32 26.75
C LEU A 70 12.40 4.76 27.45
N THR A 71 12.56 5.45 28.58
CA THR A 71 11.47 6.21 29.22
C THR A 71 11.82 7.69 29.24
N THR A 72 10.81 8.56 29.12
CA THR A 72 11.00 10.01 29.23
C THR A 72 9.88 10.63 30.06
N PHE A 73 10.14 11.84 30.58
CA PHE A 73 9.25 12.55 31.47
C PHE A 73 9.44 14.05 31.32
N GLN A 74 8.34 14.80 31.28
CA GLN A 74 8.34 16.27 31.26
C GLN A 74 7.38 16.78 32.34
N VAL A 75 7.90 17.61 33.26
CA VAL A 75 7.08 18.33 34.25
C VAL A 75 6.82 19.75 33.75
N PRO A 76 5.58 20.12 33.44
CA PRO A 76 5.19 21.50 33.20
C PRO A 76 5.06 22.23 34.56
N PHE A 77 6.18 22.68 35.13
CA PHE A 77 6.16 23.55 36.31
C PHE A 77 6.14 25.03 35.89
N PHE A 78 5.66 25.92 36.77
CA PHE A 78 5.52 27.35 36.47
C PHE A 78 6.86 27.96 35.98
N MET A 79 6.88 28.39 34.72
CA MET A 79 8.06 28.92 33.98
C MET A 79 9.30 28.01 33.87
N LEU A 80 9.26 26.75 34.33
CA LEU A 80 10.39 25.81 34.23
C LEU A 80 9.92 24.44 33.73
N ARG A 81 10.35 24.07 32.53
CA ARG A 81 10.22 22.71 31.99
C ARG A 81 11.35 21.85 32.55
N PHE A 82 11.05 20.97 33.49
CA PHE A 82 11.98 19.91 33.89
C PHE A 82 11.74 18.69 33.01
N ALA A 83 12.70 18.36 32.16
CA ALA A 83 12.65 17.23 31.24
C ALA A 83 13.75 16.22 31.61
N GLN A 84 13.42 14.94 31.65
CA GLN A 84 14.34 13.85 31.99
C GLN A 84 14.07 12.62 31.12
N SER A 85 15.12 11.83 30.89
CA SER A 85 15.04 10.53 30.23
C SER A 85 15.79 9.47 31.04
N LYS A 86 15.36 8.21 30.92
CA LYS A 86 16.07 7.04 31.42
C LYS A 86 16.24 6.04 30.28
N LEU A 87 17.46 5.55 30.12
CA LEU A 87 17.81 4.52 29.13
C LEU A 87 18.24 3.27 29.87
N TYR A 88 17.60 2.15 29.54
CA TYR A 88 17.90 0.83 30.10
C TYR A 88 18.35 -0.13 29.00
N ARG A 89 19.30 -1.03 29.31
CA ARG A 89 19.83 -2.03 28.39
C ARG A 89 19.74 -3.44 28.97
N SER A 90 19.40 -4.43 28.14
CA SER A 90 19.36 -5.85 28.47
C SER A 90 20.10 -6.66 27.41
N GLU A 91 20.80 -7.73 27.83
CA GLU A 91 21.51 -8.68 26.95
C GLU A 91 20.93 -10.12 27.07
N ASN A 92 19.79 -10.28 27.73
CA ASN A 92 19.23 -11.58 28.09
C ASN A 92 17.72 -11.67 27.86
N TYR A 93 17.29 -11.26 26.66
CA TYR A 93 15.87 -11.20 26.22
C TYR A 93 14.95 -10.34 27.11
N GLY A 94 15.49 -9.51 28.00
CA GLY A 94 14.70 -8.73 28.95
C GLY A 94 14.46 -9.40 30.30
N LYS A 95 15.21 -10.46 30.64
CA LYS A 95 15.19 -11.07 31.99
C LYS A 95 15.79 -10.14 33.05
N SER A 96 16.72 -9.26 32.68
CA SER A 96 17.21 -8.17 33.53
C SER A 96 17.61 -6.96 32.71
N PHE A 97 17.44 -5.76 33.27
CA PHE A 97 17.83 -4.48 32.67
C PHE A 97 18.81 -3.72 33.56
N GLN A 98 19.82 -3.11 32.95
CA GLN A 98 20.77 -2.18 33.58
C GLN A 98 20.39 -0.74 33.22
N ASP A 99 20.39 0.17 34.19
CA ASP A 99 20.30 1.62 33.92
C ASP A 99 21.63 2.10 33.31
N VAL A 100 21.56 2.55 32.06
CA VAL A 100 22.69 3.06 31.27
C VAL A 100 22.52 4.54 30.90
N THR A 101 21.61 5.26 31.58
CA THR A 101 21.30 6.68 31.33
C THR A 101 22.54 7.59 31.41
N ASN A 102 23.56 7.19 32.16
CA ASN A 102 24.80 7.94 32.29
C ASN A 102 25.59 7.98 30.96
N LEU A 103 25.40 7.01 30.05
CA LEU A 103 26.04 7.01 28.72
C LEU A 103 25.51 8.13 27.81
N ILE A 104 24.29 8.62 28.05
CA ILE A 104 23.71 9.77 27.33
C ILE A 104 23.82 11.07 28.14
N ASN A 105 24.76 11.15 29.10
CA ASN A 105 24.97 12.30 29.99
C ASN A 105 23.70 12.78 30.72
N ASN A 106 22.74 11.87 30.97
CA ASN A 106 21.41 12.18 31.51
C ASN A 106 20.60 13.22 30.69
N THR A 107 20.91 13.35 29.40
CA THR A 107 20.25 14.28 28.46
C THR A 107 18.81 13.86 28.18
N PHE A 108 17.93 14.85 27.95
CA PHE A 108 16.57 14.57 27.48
C PHE A 108 16.59 14.12 26.02
N ILE A 109 16.00 12.95 25.76
CA ILE A 109 15.84 12.34 24.44
C ILE A 109 14.44 12.64 23.91
N ARG A 110 14.35 13.07 22.65
CA ARG A 110 13.12 13.41 21.94
C ARG A 110 12.41 12.15 21.45
N THR A 111 11.26 11.83 22.06
CA THR A 111 10.48 10.61 21.78
C THR A 111 9.88 10.59 20.38
N GLU A 112 9.65 11.76 19.77
CA GLU A 112 9.18 11.91 18.39
C GLU A 112 10.15 11.36 17.34
N PHE A 113 11.42 11.12 17.70
CA PHE A 113 12.42 10.47 16.85
C PHE A 113 12.76 9.04 17.30
N GLY A 114 12.18 8.57 18.41
CA GLY A 114 12.38 7.22 18.94
C GLY A 114 13.85 6.80 19.14
N ILE A 115 14.09 5.51 18.96
CA ILE A 115 15.40 4.86 18.91
C ILE A 115 15.64 4.38 17.47
N ALA A 116 16.53 5.03 16.73
CA ALA A 116 16.81 4.63 15.35
C ALA A 116 17.88 3.51 15.33
N ILE A 117 17.47 2.30 14.97
CA ILE A 117 18.34 1.11 14.88
C ILE A 117 18.84 0.92 13.45
N GLY A 118 20.13 0.62 13.30
CA GLY A 118 20.73 0.33 12.01
C GLY A 118 20.28 -1.02 11.43
N PRO A 119 20.36 -1.21 10.11
CA PRO A 119 19.93 -2.44 9.46
C PRO A 119 20.71 -3.67 9.95
N GLU A 120 20.05 -4.84 9.86
CA GLU A 120 20.61 -6.16 10.18
C GLU A 120 21.30 -6.22 11.55
N ASN A 121 22.47 -6.85 11.63
CA ASN A 121 23.29 -6.96 12.84
C ASN A 121 24.39 -5.89 12.87
N SER A 122 24.16 -4.71 12.29
CA SER A 122 25.16 -3.62 12.22
C SER A 122 25.56 -3.04 13.58
N GLY A 123 24.76 -3.30 14.63
CA GLY A 123 25.02 -2.85 15.99
C GLY A 123 24.78 -1.36 16.25
N LYS A 124 24.23 -0.65 15.26
CA LYS A 124 24.14 0.80 15.30
C LYS A 124 22.86 1.30 15.93
N VAL A 125 23.00 2.33 16.75
CA VAL A 125 21.88 2.99 17.46
C VAL A 125 22.09 4.49 17.42
N ILE A 126 21.04 5.25 17.13
CA ILE A 126 21.02 6.71 17.26
C ILE A 126 19.87 7.12 18.18
N LEU A 127 20.16 7.99 19.14
CA LEU A 127 19.18 8.67 20.01
C LEU A 127 19.30 10.19 19.82
N THR A 128 18.21 10.87 19.49
CA THR A 128 18.22 12.33 19.28
C THR A 128 17.83 13.07 20.57
N GLY A 129 18.66 14.02 21.02
CA GLY A 129 18.46 14.76 22.26
C GLY A 129 18.59 16.28 22.13
N ASP A 130 18.10 16.99 23.14
CA ASP A 130 18.16 18.45 23.21
C ASP A 130 19.51 18.99 23.68
N VAL A 131 19.94 20.12 23.12
CA VAL A 131 21.11 20.88 23.60
C VAL A 131 20.64 21.97 24.58
N SER A 132 20.79 21.72 25.87
CA SER A 132 20.41 22.62 26.97
C SER A 132 20.87 24.07 26.73
N GLY A 133 19.90 24.98 26.54
CA GLY A 133 20.15 26.42 26.42
C GLY A 133 20.52 26.93 25.03
N SER A 134 20.39 26.11 23.97
CA SER A 134 20.64 26.56 22.59
C SER A 134 19.50 26.19 21.62
N LEU A 135 19.58 26.67 20.38
CA LEU A 135 18.71 26.28 19.26
C LEU A 135 19.26 25.08 18.45
N GLY A 136 20.29 24.39 18.94
CA GLY A 136 20.85 23.19 18.30
C GLY A 136 20.23 21.89 18.81
N SER A 137 20.36 20.84 18.02
CA SER A 137 20.01 19.46 18.38
C SER A 137 21.27 18.59 18.38
N ARG A 138 21.24 17.47 19.10
CA ARG A 138 22.36 16.51 19.15
C ARG A 138 21.90 15.08 19.01
N ILE A 139 22.85 14.21 18.68
CA ILE A 139 22.66 12.77 18.65
C ILE A 139 23.65 12.08 19.58
N PHE A 140 23.19 10.97 20.15
CA PHE A 140 24.05 9.98 20.79
C PHE A 140 24.11 8.78 19.85
N ILE A 141 25.29 8.50 19.31
CA ILE A 141 25.54 7.42 18.38
C ILE A 141 26.21 6.26 19.11
N SER A 142 25.81 5.03 18.82
CA SER A 142 26.48 3.81 19.30
C SER A 142 26.83 2.92 18.12
N ARG A 143 28.01 2.34 18.16
CA ARG A 143 28.54 1.39 17.17
C ARG A 143 28.58 -0.05 17.73
N ASP A 144 28.09 -0.27 18.94
CA ASP A 144 28.30 -1.48 19.75
C ASP A 144 27.03 -1.98 20.48
N PHE A 145 25.87 -1.85 19.84
CA PHE A 145 24.57 -2.26 20.38
C PHE A 145 24.20 -1.51 21.68
N GLY A 146 24.50 -0.22 21.75
CA GLY A 146 24.18 0.64 22.89
C GLY A 146 24.99 0.37 24.16
N ASN A 147 26.12 -0.32 24.06
CA ASN A 147 27.04 -0.58 25.19
C ASN A 147 27.90 0.66 25.52
N SER A 148 28.24 1.46 24.51
CA SER A 148 28.80 2.79 24.62
C SER A 148 28.05 3.77 23.71
N PHE A 149 28.09 5.07 24.03
CA PHE A 149 27.50 6.13 23.23
C PHE A 149 28.48 7.30 23.12
N GLU A 150 28.64 7.81 21.89
CA GLU A 150 29.40 9.00 21.56
C GLU A 150 28.41 10.13 21.27
N GLN A 151 28.68 11.35 21.76
CA GLN A 151 27.78 12.49 21.60
C GLN A 151 28.27 13.39 20.45
N GLN A 152 27.41 13.65 19.47
CA GLN A 152 27.70 14.58 18.37
C GLN A 152 26.62 15.65 18.24
N ASP A 153 27.04 16.92 18.21
CA ASP A 153 26.15 18.07 18.01
C ASP A 153 25.90 18.27 16.50
N LEU A 154 24.63 18.44 16.10
CA LEU A 154 24.25 18.54 14.69
C LEU A 154 24.36 19.98 14.16
N PRO A 155 24.77 20.19 12.89
CA PRO A 155 24.72 21.51 12.25
C PRO A 155 23.30 21.94 11.81
N PHE A 156 22.27 21.17 12.19
CA PHE A 156 20.86 21.39 11.89
C PHE A 156 19.96 20.85 13.01
N ASN A 157 18.68 21.18 12.95
CA ASN A 157 17.65 20.54 13.78
C ASN A 157 16.91 19.51 12.93
N PRO A 158 16.89 18.23 13.29
CA PRO A 158 16.12 17.23 12.57
C PRO A 158 14.62 17.51 12.71
N LEU A 159 13.88 17.32 11.62
CA LEU A 159 12.40 17.38 11.59
C LEU A 159 11.75 16.01 11.50
N MET A 160 12.55 14.97 11.19
CA MET A 160 12.17 13.56 11.11
C MET A 160 13.26 12.68 11.73
N GLN A 161 12.98 11.40 11.95
CA GLN A 161 13.99 10.43 12.40
C GLN A 161 15.17 10.34 11.40
N ILE A 162 16.38 10.10 11.89
CA ILE A 162 17.55 9.87 11.03
C ILE A 162 17.43 8.49 10.39
N THR A 163 17.46 8.45 9.06
CA THR A 163 17.26 7.23 8.28
C THR A 163 18.61 6.65 7.86
N TYR A 164 18.78 5.33 8.01
CA TYR A 164 19.95 4.60 7.53
C TYR A 164 19.80 4.24 6.05
N ASN A 165 20.90 4.25 5.30
CA ASN A 165 20.95 3.57 4.00
C ASN A 165 20.82 2.03 4.22
N PRO A 166 19.93 1.32 3.51
CA PRO A 166 19.76 -0.13 3.66
C PRO A 166 20.98 -1.00 3.35
N ARG A 167 21.91 -0.56 2.47
CA ARG A 167 23.14 -1.31 2.12
C ARG A 167 24.37 -0.92 2.93
N ASP A 168 24.45 0.31 3.46
CA ASP A 168 25.57 0.73 4.31
C ASP A 168 25.08 1.54 5.52
N ALA A 169 25.10 0.92 6.68
CA ALA A 169 24.72 1.54 7.94
C ALA A 169 25.65 2.71 8.38
N ASN A 170 26.72 3.05 7.67
CA ASN A 170 27.48 4.29 7.88
C ASN A 170 26.84 5.49 7.18
N VAL A 171 26.09 5.26 6.11
CA VAL A 171 25.44 6.34 5.36
C VAL A 171 24.10 6.67 6.01
N LEU A 172 23.95 7.92 6.44
CA LEU A 172 22.77 8.44 7.14
C LEU A 172 22.16 9.63 6.41
N LEU A 173 20.83 9.71 6.44
CA LEU A 173 20.05 10.83 5.91
C LEU A 173 19.20 11.53 6.99
N ASN A 174 19.07 12.84 6.84
CA ASN A 174 17.97 13.60 7.44
C ASN A 174 17.58 14.76 6.51
N GLU A 175 16.42 14.64 5.85
CA GLU A 175 15.93 15.55 4.81
C GLU A 175 16.96 15.90 3.71
N LEU A 176 17.73 16.98 3.96
CA LEU A 176 18.68 17.63 3.07
C LEU A 176 20.14 17.39 3.48
N TRP A 177 20.39 16.50 4.45
CA TRP A 177 21.71 16.25 5.05
C TRP A 177 22.14 14.80 4.92
N LEU A 178 23.41 14.59 4.56
CA LEU A 178 24.09 13.30 4.47
C LEU A 178 25.24 13.26 5.47
N SER A 179 25.40 12.13 6.16
CA SER A 179 26.69 11.67 6.67
C SER A 179 27.07 10.38 5.94
N GLU A 180 28.37 10.19 5.67
CA GLU A 180 28.94 8.94 5.13
C GLU A 180 29.80 8.21 6.21
N ASP A 181 29.76 8.68 7.47
CA ASP A 181 30.65 8.28 8.57
C ASP A 181 29.89 7.93 9.87
N PHE A 182 28.60 7.62 9.78
CA PHE A 182 27.67 7.33 10.89
C PHE A 182 27.41 8.51 11.84
N GLY A 183 27.28 9.69 11.26
CA GLY A 183 26.77 10.90 11.93
C GLY A 183 27.83 11.83 12.47
N GLU A 184 29.12 11.55 12.25
CA GLU A 184 30.22 12.44 12.68
C GLU A 184 30.23 13.73 11.85
N ASN A 185 30.30 13.65 10.52
CA ASN A 185 30.31 14.81 9.64
C ASN A 185 29.07 14.85 8.74
N TRP A 186 28.35 15.96 8.77
CA TRP A 186 27.15 16.17 7.97
C TRP A 186 27.38 17.23 6.89
N ARG A 187 27.11 16.88 5.62
CA ARG A 187 27.03 17.85 4.52
C ARG A 187 25.61 18.01 4.02
N LYS A 188 25.25 19.21 3.56
CA LYS A 188 23.97 19.44 2.88
C LYS A 188 24.05 18.93 1.43
N ILE A 189 23.07 18.14 0.99
CA ILE A 189 23.07 17.40 -0.30
C ILE A 189 22.31 18.12 -1.44
N HIS A 190 22.19 19.45 -1.38
CA HIS A 190 21.18 20.26 -2.11
C HIS A 190 19.81 20.30 -1.40
N ASP A 191 18.87 21.08 -1.93
CA ASP A 191 17.46 21.19 -1.49
C ASP A 191 16.60 20.00 -1.99
N MET A 192 17.10 18.77 -1.87
CA MET A 192 16.43 17.54 -2.31
C MET A 192 16.09 16.65 -1.13
N VAL A 193 14.79 16.47 -0.85
CA VAL A 193 14.31 15.45 0.09
C VAL A 193 14.51 14.08 -0.56
N CYS A 194 15.29 13.22 0.09
CA CYS A 194 15.85 12.02 -0.52
C CYS A 194 15.20 10.73 0.01
N LEU A 195 14.65 9.91 -0.90
CA LEU A 195 14.41 8.49 -0.66
C LEU A 195 15.58 7.69 -1.25
N ILE A 196 16.31 6.97 -0.41
CA ILE A 196 17.33 6.00 -0.83
C ILE A 196 16.67 4.64 -1.03
N ASP A 197 16.70 4.15 -2.27
CA ASP A 197 16.51 2.73 -2.55
C ASP A 197 17.79 1.93 -2.25
N LYS A 198 17.66 0.59 -2.11
CA LYS A 198 18.75 -0.37 -1.93
C LYS A 198 19.94 -0.12 -2.86
N GLU A 199 19.70 0.36 -4.07
CA GLU A 199 20.73 0.60 -5.10
C GLU A 199 21.59 1.87 -4.88
N ASN A 200 21.51 2.53 -3.72
CA ASN A 200 22.08 3.87 -3.43
C ASN A 200 21.52 4.98 -4.33
N ILE A 201 20.36 4.74 -4.95
CA ILE A 201 19.65 5.73 -5.76
C ILE A 201 18.90 6.66 -4.81
N CYS A 202 19.20 7.95 -4.89
CA CYS A 202 18.42 8.99 -4.22
C CYS A 202 17.42 9.59 -5.22
N LEU A 203 16.13 9.48 -4.90
CA LEU A 203 15.03 10.11 -5.64
C LEU A 203 14.44 11.27 -4.83
N SER A 204 14.08 12.36 -5.52
CA SER A 204 13.58 13.60 -4.91
C SER A 204 12.63 14.37 -5.84
N LEU A 205 11.71 15.13 -5.26
CA LEU A 205 10.86 16.06 -6.01
C LEU A 205 11.36 17.50 -5.84
N SER A 206 11.46 18.23 -6.95
CA SER A 206 11.87 19.63 -7.00
C SER A 206 10.78 20.46 -7.67
N ASP A 207 10.26 21.49 -7.00
CA ASP A 207 9.42 22.50 -7.63
C ASP A 207 10.26 23.35 -8.59
N ASP A 208 9.89 23.37 -9.87
CA ASP A 208 10.35 24.36 -10.84
C ASP A 208 9.13 25.07 -11.45
N ARG A 209 8.94 26.34 -11.06
CA ARG A 209 7.89 27.25 -11.56
C ARG A 209 6.45 26.75 -11.34
N GLY A 210 6.20 25.98 -10.29
CA GLY A 210 4.86 25.52 -9.89
C GLY A 210 4.49 24.12 -10.40
N MET A 211 5.45 23.35 -10.92
CA MET A 211 5.30 21.93 -11.21
C MET A 211 6.48 21.16 -10.62
N LEU A 212 6.25 19.94 -10.13
CA LEU A 212 7.32 19.13 -9.57
C LEU A 212 8.03 18.31 -10.65
N ASP A 213 9.35 18.32 -10.63
CA ASP A 213 10.22 17.42 -11.38
C ASP A 213 10.74 16.32 -10.46
N LEU A 214 10.67 15.06 -10.89
CA LEU A 214 11.35 13.94 -10.24
C LEU A 214 12.81 13.91 -10.68
N ARG A 215 13.72 14.02 -9.72
CA ARG A 215 15.18 14.06 -9.91
C ARG A 215 15.85 12.89 -9.22
N ARG A 216 16.81 12.29 -9.92
CA ARG A 216 17.63 11.16 -9.48
C ARG A 216 19.10 11.57 -9.32
N THR A 217 19.75 11.05 -8.29
CA THR A 217 21.21 11.02 -8.16
C THR A 217 21.67 9.66 -7.64
N THR A 218 22.82 9.18 -8.12
CA THR A 218 23.42 7.88 -7.75
C THR A 218 24.81 8.05 -7.10
N ASP A 219 25.19 9.29 -6.78
CA ASP A 219 26.51 9.66 -6.24
C ASP A 219 26.43 10.66 -5.06
N TYR A 220 25.25 10.71 -4.45
CA TYR A 220 24.85 11.62 -3.38
C TYR A 220 24.96 13.11 -3.76
N GLY A 221 24.30 13.49 -4.86
CA GLY A 221 24.05 14.87 -5.27
C GLY A 221 25.16 15.53 -6.07
N LYS A 222 26.18 14.79 -6.52
CA LYS A 222 27.28 15.33 -7.36
C LYS A 222 26.85 15.42 -8.82
N THR A 223 26.09 14.42 -9.29
CA THR A 223 25.35 14.46 -10.55
C THR A 223 23.86 14.29 -10.30
N ILE A 224 23.05 15.08 -11.00
CA ILE A 224 21.60 15.16 -10.84
C ILE A 224 20.98 15.05 -12.23
N LYS A 225 20.03 14.12 -12.40
CA LYS A 225 19.26 13.93 -13.64
C LYS A 225 17.78 14.10 -13.33
N THR A 226 17.09 15.03 -14.00
CA THR A 226 15.63 15.00 -14.06
C THR A 226 15.21 13.77 -14.86
N VAL A 227 14.46 12.87 -14.22
CA VAL A 227 13.99 11.61 -14.82
C VAL A 227 12.53 11.70 -15.30
N ALA A 228 11.71 12.56 -14.69
CA ALA A 228 10.35 12.85 -15.14
C ALA A 228 9.90 14.26 -14.69
N THR A 229 8.90 14.84 -15.37
CA THR A 229 8.39 16.19 -15.13
C THR A 229 6.86 16.20 -14.97
N LYS A 230 6.29 17.28 -14.43
CA LYS A 230 4.84 17.41 -14.13
C LYS A 230 4.31 16.38 -13.11
N ILE A 231 5.12 16.07 -12.12
CA ILE A 231 4.84 15.03 -11.13
C ILE A 231 3.94 15.58 -10.01
N PHE A 232 3.04 14.74 -9.53
CA PHE A 232 2.28 14.98 -8.30
C PHE A 232 2.95 14.29 -7.10
N SER A 233 3.29 13.01 -7.25
CA SER A 233 3.97 12.18 -6.26
C SER A 233 4.70 11.01 -6.95
N PHE A 234 5.60 10.33 -6.23
CA PHE A 234 6.25 9.09 -6.67
C PHE A 234 6.31 8.09 -5.52
N GLY A 235 6.52 6.81 -5.87
CA GLY A 235 6.66 5.71 -4.92
C GLY A 235 7.55 4.59 -5.46
N LEU A 236 8.01 3.72 -4.57
CA LEU A 236 8.82 2.55 -4.88
C LEU A 236 8.12 1.29 -4.34
N GLY A 237 8.13 0.21 -5.11
CA GLY A 237 7.64 -1.10 -4.68
C GLY A 237 8.27 -2.20 -5.50
N GLY A 238 8.91 -3.19 -4.85
CA GLY A 238 9.72 -4.19 -5.55
C GLY A 238 10.79 -3.53 -6.43
N LYS A 239 10.90 -3.98 -7.69
CA LYS A 239 11.75 -3.36 -8.74
C LYS A 239 11.13 -2.13 -9.43
N PHE A 240 9.93 -1.71 -9.05
CA PHE A 240 9.13 -0.73 -9.77
C PHE A 240 9.20 0.66 -9.13
N LEU A 241 9.59 1.65 -9.94
CA LEU A 241 9.45 3.07 -9.63
C LEU A 241 8.18 3.61 -10.28
N PHE A 242 7.23 4.08 -9.47
CA PHE A 242 5.98 4.69 -9.91
C PHE A 242 6.03 6.21 -9.77
N ALA A 243 5.48 6.92 -10.75
CA ALA A 243 5.26 8.37 -10.69
C ALA A 243 3.84 8.72 -11.15
N SER A 244 3.12 9.47 -10.32
CA SER A 244 1.82 10.04 -10.67
C SER A 244 2.04 11.34 -11.46
N VAL A 245 1.79 11.30 -12.77
CA VAL A 245 2.01 12.43 -13.69
C VAL A 245 0.71 13.17 -13.98
N MET A 246 0.73 14.49 -13.91
CA MET A 246 -0.41 15.34 -14.29
C MET A 246 -0.62 15.30 -15.82
N THR A 247 -1.85 15.02 -16.27
CA THR A 247 -2.18 14.90 -17.71
C THR A 247 -2.01 16.22 -18.46
N GLY A 248 -2.20 17.35 -17.76
CA GLY A 248 -2.24 18.70 -18.35
C GLY A 248 -3.63 19.12 -18.86
N THR A 249 -4.61 18.22 -18.84
CA THR A 249 -6.03 18.49 -19.12
C THR A 249 -6.83 18.45 -17.82
N GLY A 250 -7.02 19.61 -17.20
CA GLY A 250 -7.67 19.72 -15.89
C GLY A 250 -6.76 19.25 -14.74
N THR A 251 -7.36 18.67 -13.71
CA THR A 251 -6.70 18.20 -12.48
C THR A 251 -6.30 16.72 -12.50
N LEU A 252 -6.57 15.98 -13.59
CA LEU A 252 -6.38 14.54 -13.66
C LEU A 252 -4.91 14.11 -13.63
N ARG A 253 -4.63 12.99 -12.96
CA ARG A 253 -3.29 12.39 -12.79
C ARG A 253 -3.29 10.89 -13.09
N ARG A 254 -2.25 10.39 -13.77
CA ARG A 254 -2.09 8.98 -14.17
C ARG A 254 -0.73 8.42 -13.76
N ILE A 255 -0.72 7.18 -13.28
CA ILE A 255 0.51 6.44 -12.96
C ILE A 255 1.32 6.17 -14.23
N HIS A 256 2.62 6.42 -14.14
CA HIS A 256 3.65 5.91 -15.04
C HIS A 256 4.62 5.06 -14.22
N VAL A 257 5.19 4.04 -14.85
CA VAL A 257 6.11 3.08 -14.22
C VAL A 257 7.45 3.07 -14.94
N SER A 258 8.52 2.82 -14.19
CA SER A 258 9.86 2.52 -14.67
C SER A 258 10.43 1.32 -13.92
N THR A 259 10.99 0.36 -14.66
CA THR A 259 11.76 -0.78 -14.11
C THR A 259 13.28 -0.58 -14.23
N ASN A 260 13.72 0.58 -14.75
CA ASN A 260 15.12 0.93 -14.94
C ASN A 260 15.45 2.31 -14.33
N GLN A 261 15.00 2.51 -13.09
CA GLN A 261 15.36 3.66 -12.24
C GLN A 261 14.99 5.03 -12.85
N GLY A 262 13.98 5.10 -13.71
CA GLY A 262 13.56 6.32 -14.40
C GLY A 262 14.43 6.71 -15.61
N GLU A 263 15.17 5.77 -16.21
CA GLU A 263 15.73 5.96 -17.56
C GLU A 263 14.61 5.95 -18.61
N ASP A 264 13.75 4.93 -18.58
CA ASP A 264 12.56 4.80 -19.42
C ASP A 264 11.29 4.79 -18.57
N TRP A 265 10.23 5.34 -19.14
CA TRP A 265 8.89 5.33 -18.55
C TRP A 265 7.87 4.71 -19.49
N ASN A 266 6.88 4.04 -18.90
CA ASN A 266 5.70 3.51 -19.55
C ASN A 266 4.46 4.04 -18.82
N MET A 267 3.36 4.30 -19.54
CA MET A 267 2.08 4.57 -18.90
C MET A 267 1.53 3.29 -18.26
N ALA A 268 0.91 3.38 -17.09
CA ALA A 268 0.15 2.27 -16.53
C ALA A 268 -1.28 2.24 -17.11
N GLN A 269 -1.80 1.04 -17.37
CA GLN A 269 -3.17 0.78 -17.81
C GLN A 269 -4.15 0.87 -16.62
N LEU A 270 -4.19 2.03 -15.96
CA LEU A 270 -5.04 2.32 -14.81
C LEU A 270 -5.97 3.51 -15.12
N PRO A 271 -7.16 3.61 -14.49
CA PRO A 271 -8.01 4.78 -14.61
C PRO A 271 -7.29 6.08 -14.19
N PRO A 272 -7.46 7.20 -14.91
CA PRO A 272 -7.06 8.51 -14.40
C PRO A 272 -7.90 8.88 -13.17
N VAL A 273 -7.25 9.44 -12.15
CA VAL A 273 -7.90 9.95 -10.93
C VAL A 273 -7.78 11.47 -10.85
N GLY A 274 -8.67 12.11 -10.08
CA GLY A 274 -8.66 13.56 -9.87
C GLY A 274 -7.66 14.02 -8.81
N HIS A 275 -8.09 14.96 -7.97
CA HIS A 275 -7.26 15.53 -6.90
C HIS A 275 -7.56 14.93 -5.53
N GLU A 276 -8.81 14.54 -5.30
CA GLU A 276 -9.34 14.06 -4.03
C GLU A 276 -9.11 12.54 -3.90
N GLU A 277 -9.18 11.84 -5.03
CA GLU A 277 -9.08 10.39 -5.19
C GLU A 277 -7.62 9.92 -5.34
N PHE A 278 -7.21 8.85 -4.66
CA PHE A 278 -5.80 8.43 -4.57
C PHE A 278 -5.45 7.09 -5.26
N TYR A 279 -4.14 6.82 -5.35
CA TYR A 279 -3.57 5.51 -5.64
C TYR A 279 -2.83 5.01 -4.40
N SER A 280 -2.81 3.71 -4.13
CA SER A 280 -1.97 3.13 -3.06
C SER A 280 -1.33 1.81 -3.49
N ILE A 281 -0.06 1.60 -3.11
CA ILE A 281 0.71 0.39 -3.39
C ILE A 281 0.48 -0.58 -2.22
N LEU A 282 -0.51 -1.47 -2.36
CA LEU A 282 -0.93 -2.39 -1.30
C LEU A 282 0.13 -3.45 -0.99
N ALA A 283 0.76 -4.00 -2.04
CA ALA A 283 1.90 -4.89 -1.95
C ALA A 283 2.67 -4.90 -3.28
N ALA A 284 3.99 -5.08 -3.21
CA ALA A 284 4.85 -5.19 -4.38
C ALA A 284 5.99 -6.18 -4.13
N ASN A 285 6.32 -6.98 -5.14
CA ASN A 285 7.46 -7.89 -5.13
C ASN A 285 8.26 -7.78 -6.44
N GLU A 286 9.19 -8.70 -6.70
CA GLU A 286 9.98 -8.71 -7.94
C GLU A 286 9.17 -9.10 -9.18
N ASP A 287 8.00 -9.71 -9.00
CA ASP A 287 7.15 -10.22 -10.08
C ASP A 287 6.03 -9.24 -10.46
N MET A 288 5.32 -8.64 -9.49
CA MET A 288 4.15 -7.77 -9.72
C MET A 288 3.80 -6.85 -8.53
N VAL A 289 2.76 -6.05 -8.72
CA VAL A 289 2.23 -5.06 -7.76
C VAL A 289 0.71 -5.17 -7.65
N PHE A 290 0.20 -5.12 -6.42
CA PHE A 290 -1.20 -4.82 -6.10
C PHE A 290 -1.35 -3.30 -5.97
N MET A 291 -2.13 -2.69 -6.85
CA MET A 291 -2.42 -1.26 -6.85
C MET A 291 -3.88 -1.02 -6.49
N HIS A 292 -4.12 -0.23 -5.44
CA HIS A 292 -5.44 0.35 -5.18
C HIS A 292 -5.64 1.59 -6.05
N VAL A 293 -6.84 1.72 -6.63
CA VAL A 293 -7.35 2.95 -7.24
C VAL A 293 -8.64 3.29 -6.52
N ASP A 294 -8.69 4.47 -5.91
CA ASP A 294 -9.85 4.99 -5.17
C ASP A 294 -11.04 5.30 -6.11
N GLU A 295 -12.28 5.15 -5.64
CA GLU A 295 -13.49 5.33 -6.46
C GLU A 295 -14.04 6.77 -6.34
N PRO A 296 -14.37 7.47 -7.44
CA PRO A 296 -14.67 8.92 -7.40
C PRO A 296 -15.77 9.38 -6.43
N GLY A 297 -15.37 10.24 -5.49
CA GLY A 297 -16.21 10.79 -4.42
C GLY A 297 -15.79 10.25 -3.04
N ASP A 298 -16.38 10.76 -1.96
CA ASP A 298 -16.10 10.26 -0.61
C ASP A 298 -16.86 8.95 -0.35
N THR A 299 -16.37 7.87 -0.97
CA THR A 299 -16.98 6.53 -0.98
C THR A 299 -16.46 5.64 0.14
N GLY A 300 -15.21 5.84 0.58
CA GLY A 300 -14.50 4.96 1.51
C GLY A 300 -14.10 3.60 0.91
N TYR A 301 -14.14 3.46 -0.41
CA TYR A 301 -13.71 2.25 -1.11
C TYR A 301 -13.15 2.55 -2.49
N GLY A 302 -12.41 1.57 -3.03
CA GLY A 302 -11.90 1.62 -4.39
C GLY A 302 -11.85 0.25 -5.03
N SER A 303 -10.95 0.08 -5.97
CA SER A 303 -10.72 -1.17 -6.70
C SER A 303 -9.26 -1.61 -6.61
N ILE A 304 -9.02 -2.89 -6.37
CA ILE A 304 -7.68 -3.50 -6.50
C ILE A 304 -7.44 -3.87 -7.96
N TYR A 305 -6.25 -3.54 -8.44
CA TYR A 305 -5.71 -4.00 -9.71
C TYR A 305 -4.40 -4.76 -9.49
N VAL A 306 -4.24 -5.89 -10.17
CA VAL A 306 -3.02 -6.71 -10.18
C VAL A 306 -2.21 -6.38 -11.44
N SER A 307 -0.91 -6.11 -11.27
CA SER A 307 -0.03 -5.68 -12.36
C SER A 307 0.51 -6.83 -13.21
N ASP A 308 0.95 -6.45 -14.40
CA ASP A 308 1.86 -7.21 -15.27
C ASP A 308 3.32 -7.15 -14.75
N ASP A 309 4.20 -7.99 -15.31
CA ASP A 309 5.58 -8.17 -14.83
C ASP A 309 6.51 -6.98 -15.12
N ARG A 310 6.03 -6.06 -15.96
CA ARG A 310 6.63 -4.76 -16.28
C ARG A 310 5.97 -3.62 -15.49
N GLY A 311 4.93 -3.91 -14.70
CA GLY A 311 4.13 -2.94 -13.94
C GLY A 311 3.23 -2.06 -14.80
N THR A 312 2.99 -2.43 -16.07
CA THR A 312 2.35 -1.60 -17.10
C THR A 312 0.90 -1.97 -17.39
N VAL A 313 0.61 -3.25 -17.64
CA VAL A 313 -0.75 -3.76 -17.87
C VAL A 313 -1.36 -4.09 -16.51
N TYR A 314 -2.67 -3.96 -16.37
CA TYR A 314 -3.37 -4.25 -15.12
C TYR A 314 -4.67 -5.01 -15.37
N SER A 315 -4.95 -5.99 -14.51
CA SER A 315 -6.24 -6.67 -14.43
C SER A 315 -6.97 -6.21 -13.17
N LYS A 316 -8.26 -5.90 -13.27
CA LYS A 316 -9.09 -5.61 -12.09
C LYS A 316 -9.26 -6.92 -11.30
N SER A 317 -8.96 -6.88 -10.01
CA SER A 317 -8.83 -8.05 -9.14
C SER A 317 -9.93 -8.10 -8.08
N LEU A 318 -10.23 -6.97 -7.45
CA LEU A 318 -11.29 -6.85 -6.45
C LEU A 318 -12.00 -5.50 -6.61
N GLU A 319 -13.34 -5.51 -6.54
CA GLU A 319 -14.16 -4.30 -6.52
C GLU A 319 -14.57 -3.95 -5.08
N ARG A 320 -14.89 -2.67 -4.83
CA ARG A 320 -15.39 -2.18 -3.54
C ARG A 320 -14.48 -2.49 -2.34
N HIS A 321 -13.17 -2.51 -2.59
CA HIS A 321 -12.13 -2.72 -1.59
C HIS A 321 -12.10 -1.57 -0.57
N LEU A 322 -12.20 -1.91 0.72
CA LEU A 322 -12.26 -0.94 1.80
C LEU A 322 -10.92 -0.20 1.97
N TYR A 323 -10.94 1.13 1.82
CA TYR A 323 -9.80 2.00 2.07
C TYR A 323 -10.32 3.38 2.49
N THR A 324 -10.03 3.83 3.71
CA THR A 324 -10.64 5.07 4.23
C THR A 324 -9.95 6.34 3.71
N THR A 325 -10.73 7.25 3.12
CA THR A 325 -10.31 8.63 2.75
C THR A 325 -9.73 9.38 3.96
N THR A 326 -10.32 9.16 5.14
CA THR A 326 -9.87 9.72 6.42
C THR A 326 -9.19 8.64 7.24
N GLY A 327 -7.87 8.79 7.45
CA GLY A 327 -7.02 7.84 8.17
C GLY A 327 -6.06 7.10 7.24
N GLY A 328 -6.54 6.68 6.07
CA GLY A 328 -5.77 5.84 5.14
C GLY A 328 -5.75 4.37 5.55
N ASP A 329 -6.73 3.93 6.34
CA ASP A 329 -6.83 2.60 6.89
C ASP A 329 -7.39 1.61 5.87
N THR A 330 -6.74 0.47 5.71
CA THR A 330 -7.23 -0.66 4.91
C THR A 330 -6.87 -1.98 5.58
N ASP A 331 -7.72 -3.00 5.42
CA ASP A 331 -7.51 -4.33 6.01
C ASP A 331 -6.63 -5.25 5.15
N PHE A 332 -6.08 -4.75 4.03
CA PHE A 332 -5.27 -5.54 3.10
C PHE A 332 -4.04 -6.15 3.78
N THR A 333 -4.03 -7.47 3.88
CA THR A 333 -3.10 -8.27 4.67
C THR A 333 -2.47 -9.36 3.81
N ASN A 334 -1.14 -9.29 3.62
CA ASN A 334 -0.36 -10.37 3.04
C ASN A 334 -0.16 -11.49 4.07
N VAL A 335 -0.60 -12.72 3.75
CA VAL A 335 -0.45 -13.89 4.63
C VAL A 335 0.93 -14.51 4.38
N THR A 336 1.94 -13.99 5.07
CA THR A 336 3.35 -14.35 4.83
C THR A 336 3.70 -15.83 5.07
N SER A 337 2.84 -16.57 5.78
CA SER A 337 3.00 -17.99 6.10
C SER A 337 2.57 -18.95 4.98
N LEU A 338 1.87 -18.48 3.93
CA LEU A 338 1.57 -19.28 2.73
C LEU A 338 1.63 -18.43 1.44
N ARG A 339 2.18 -18.98 0.35
CA ARG A 339 2.40 -18.24 -0.89
C ARG A 339 1.07 -17.87 -1.56
N GLY A 340 1.01 -16.65 -2.12
CA GLY A 340 -0.13 -16.22 -2.93
C GLY A 340 -1.38 -15.85 -2.14
N VAL A 341 -1.36 -15.99 -0.82
CA VAL A 341 -2.52 -15.74 0.04
C VAL A 341 -2.58 -14.29 0.51
N PHE A 342 -3.73 -13.66 0.27
CA PHE A 342 -4.04 -12.30 0.71
C PHE A 342 -5.45 -12.26 1.32
N ILE A 343 -5.61 -11.55 2.43
CA ILE A 343 -6.91 -11.30 3.08
C ILE A 343 -7.16 -9.80 3.05
N THR A 344 -8.39 -9.36 2.77
CA THR A 344 -8.79 -7.95 2.89
C THR A 344 -10.28 -7.80 3.17
N SER A 345 -10.75 -6.57 3.33
CA SER A 345 -12.15 -6.21 3.51
C SER A 345 -12.73 -5.48 2.29
N ILE A 346 -14.01 -5.72 2.01
CA ILE A 346 -14.84 -4.99 1.04
C ILE A 346 -16.00 -4.30 1.74
N LEU A 347 -16.49 -3.20 1.17
CA LEU A 347 -17.72 -2.53 1.59
C LEU A 347 -18.89 -3.02 0.72
N ALA A 348 -19.79 -3.83 1.26
CA ALA A 348 -20.96 -4.34 0.55
C ALA A 348 -21.97 -3.24 0.18
N GLU A 349 -22.92 -3.55 -0.71
CA GLU A 349 -23.97 -2.60 -1.13
C GLU A 349 -24.96 -2.22 0.00
N ASP A 350 -25.10 -3.05 1.04
CA ASP A 350 -25.88 -2.72 2.25
C ASP A 350 -25.06 -1.92 3.29
N GLY A 351 -23.85 -1.49 2.93
CA GLY A 351 -22.95 -0.72 3.79
C GLY A 351 -22.24 -1.56 4.87
N SER A 352 -22.46 -2.88 4.89
CA SER A 352 -21.72 -3.78 5.76
C SER A 352 -20.29 -4.02 5.26
N VAL A 353 -19.36 -4.30 6.17
CA VAL A 353 -17.97 -4.65 5.82
C VAL A 353 -17.81 -6.16 5.87
N GLN A 354 -17.35 -6.75 4.77
CA GLN A 354 -17.17 -8.19 4.61
C GLN A 354 -15.70 -8.52 4.35
N SER A 355 -15.24 -9.69 4.79
CA SER A 355 -13.84 -10.11 4.63
C SER A 355 -13.72 -11.17 3.55
N VAL A 356 -12.73 -11.03 2.69
CA VAL A 356 -12.46 -11.93 1.56
C VAL A 356 -10.99 -12.37 1.56
N VAL A 357 -10.75 -13.57 1.07
CA VAL A 357 -9.42 -14.17 0.88
C VAL A 357 -9.23 -14.55 -0.58
N SER A 358 -8.04 -14.28 -1.11
CA SER A 358 -7.53 -14.86 -2.34
C SER A 358 -6.38 -15.79 -1.98
N PHE A 359 -6.31 -16.94 -2.64
CA PHE A 359 -5.21 -17.91 -2.49
C PHE A 359 -4.27 -17.93 -3.71
N ASP A 360 -4.68 -17.30 -4.81
CA ASP A 360 -4.08 -17.35 -6.14
C ASP A 360 -3.43 -16.02 -6.55
N GLN A 361 -3.01 -15.21 -5.58
CA GLN A 361 -2.35 -13.92 -5.78
C GLN A 361 -3.27 -12.87 -6.45
N GLY A 362 -4.57 -12.93 -6.14
CA GLY A 362 -5.58 -11.95 -6.54
C GLY A 362 -6.29 -12.26 -7.87
N GLY A 363 -6.35 -13.51 -8.31
CA GLY A 363 -7.14 -13.92 -9.46
C GLY A 363 -8.62 -14.14 -9.09
N GLU A 364 -8.89 -14.83 -7.98
CA GLU A 364 -10.21 -15.00 -7.38
C GLU A 364 -10.20 -14.62 -5.89
N TRP A 365 -11.31 -14.05 -5.41
CA TRP A 365 -11.53 -13.65 -4.02
C TRP A 365 -12.82 -14.28 -3.50
N VAL A 366 -12.75 -15.03 -2.39
CA VAL A 366 -13.87 -15.75 -1.78
C VAL A 366 -14.07 -15.35 -0.31
N PRO A 367 -15.27 -15.48 0.27
CA PRO A 367 -15.47 -15.32 1.72
C PRO A 367 -14.68 -16.38 2.51
N LEU A 368 -14.14 -16.01 3.68
CA LEU A 368 -13.39 -16.96 4.51
C LEU A 368 -14.34 -17.99 5.13
N GLN A 369 -13.94 -19.27 5.11
CA GLN A 369 -14.78 -20.35 5.63
C GLN A 369 -15.03 -20.19 7.14
N LYS A 370 -16.31 -20.23 7.52
CA LYS A 370 -16.73 -20.30 8.91
C LYS A 370 -16.17 -21.58 9.57
N PRO A 371 -15.56 -21.50 10.78
CA PRO A 371 -15.19 -22.69 11.57
C PRO A 371 -16.37 -23.64 11.81
N ALA A 372 -16.13 -24.95 11.76
CA ALA A 372 -17.20 -25.95 11.88
C ALA A 372 -18.02 -25.84 13.18
N ASN A 373 -17.37 -25.60 14.32
CA ASN A 373 -17.98 -25.66 15.66
C ASN A 373 -18.56 -24.33 16.18
N THR A 374 -18.48 -23.23 15.41
CA THR A 374 -19.04 -21.93 15.82
C THR A 374 -20.54 -21.82 15.47
N LYS A 375 -21.17 -20.71 15.87
CA LYS A 375 -22.49 -20.29 15.40
C LYS A 375 -22.37 -18.95 14.67
N CYS A 376 -23.32 -18.66 13.79
CA CYS A 376 -23.47 -17.34 13.22
C CYS A 376 -23.98 -16.35 14.27
N ASP A 377 -23.45 -15.13 14.28
CA ASP A 377 -23.87 -14.05 15.18
C ASP A 377 -25.10 -13.29 14.65
N SER A 378 -25.50 -12.23 15.35
CA SER A 378 -26.68 -11.41 14.99
C SER A 378 -26.54 -10.57 13.72
N THR A 379 -25.39 -10.57 13.03
CA THR A 379 -25.28 -9.98 11.68
C THR A 379 -25.86 -10.91 10.61
N ALA A 380 -25.88 -12.22 10.84
CA ALA A 380 -26.25 -13.21 9.85
C ALA A 380 -27.77 -13.26 9.61
N LYS A 381 -28.15 -13.22 8.33
CA LYS A 381 -29.55 -13.36 7.87
C LYS A 381 -30.05 -14.81 7.98
N ASP A 382 -29.14 -15.78 7.98
CA ASP A 382 -29.38 -17.22 8.15
C ASP A 382 -28.50 -17.78 9.29
N PRO A 383 -29.07 -18.30 10.40
CA PRO A 383 -28.30 -18.80 11.54
C PRO A 383 -27.33 -19.97 11.23
N ASP A 384 -27.53 -20.66 10.11
CA ASP A 384 -26.72 -21.81 9.68
C ASP A 384 -25.78 -21.47 8.50
N LYS A 385 -25.90 -20.29 7.86
CA LYS A 385 -25.05 -19.85 6.75
C LYS A 385 -24.46 -18.45 6.99
N CYS A 386 -23.16 -18.41 7.20
CA CYS A 386 -22.38 -17.20 7.42
C CYS A 386 -20.88 -17.49 7.19
N SER A 387 -20.05 -16.45 7.17
CA SER A 387 -18.61 -16.53 6.92
C SER A 387 -17.77 -16.18 8.16
N LEU A 388 -16.46 -16.36 8.10
CA LEU A 388 -15.53 -15.75 9.04
C LEU A 388 -15.15 -14.35 8.58
N HIS A 389 -15.19 -13.39 9.50
CA HIS A 389 -14.81 -12.00 9.29
C HIS A 389 -13.62 -11.65 10.18
N ILE A 390 -12.64 -10.94 9.61
CA ILE A 390 -11.33 -10.66 10.23
C ILE A 390 -11.25 -9.19 10.62
N HIS A 391 -10.80 -8.93 11.85
CA HIS A 391 -10.53 -7.58 12.32
C HIS A 391 -9.07 -7.20 12.08
N ALA A 392 -8.83 -6.25 11.16
CA ALA A 392 -7.53 -5.64 10.93
C ALA A 392 -7.57 -4.11 11.17
N ALA A 393 -6.83 -3.32 10.38
CA ALA A 393 -6.54 -1.92 10.67
C ALA A 393 -7.80 -1.04 10.77
N TYR A 394 -8.78 -1.24 9.90
CA TYR A 394 -10.05 -0.49 9.92
C TYR A 394 -10.79 -0.71 11.25
N SER A 395 -10.84 -1.94 11.74
CA SER A 395 -11.47 -2.28 13.02
C SER A 395 -10.75 -1.62 14.21
N ALA A 396 -9.42 -1.51 14.16
CA ALA A 396 -8.63 -0.83 15.17
C ALA A 396 -8.81 0.71 15.11
N ALA A 397 -8.85 1.31 13.91
CA ALA A 397 -9.11 2.73 13.69
C ALA A 397 -10.51 3.15 14.18
N MET A 398 -11.51 2.28 13.97
CA MET A 398 -12.87 2.40 14.51
C MET A 398 -12.96 2.15 16.03
N LYS A 399 -11.84 1.87 16.70
CA LYS A 399 -11.72 1.68 18.16
C LYS A 399 -12.57 0.52 18.69
N LEU A 400 -12.77 -0.52 17.87
CA LEU A 400 -13.28 -1.81 18.34
C LEU A 400 -12.25 -2.46 19.29
N ASN A 401 -12.68 -3.48 20.02
CA ASN A 401 -11.85 -4.15 21.04
C ASN A 401 -10.85 -5.14 20.42
N VAL A 402 -9.99 -4.63 19.53
CA VAL A 402 -9.06 -5.37 18.67
C VAL A 402 -7.63 -4.99 19.07
N PRO A 403 -7.00 -5.72 20.02
CA PRO A 403 -5.70 -5.35 20.55
C PRO A 403 -4.52 -5.61 19.60
N MET A 404 -4.69 -6.48 18.61
CA MET A 404 -3.68 -6.85 17.64
C MET A 404 -4.30 -7.15 16.28
N LEU A 405 -3.59 -6.74 15.23
CA LEU A 405 -3.87 -7.09 13.83
C LEU A 405 -3.59 -8.59 13.56
N PRO A 406 -4.02 -9.13 12.41
CA PRO A 406 -3.65 -10.49 12.00
C PRO A 406 -2.12 -10.69 11.98
N LEU A 407 -1.67 -11.86 12.43
CA LEU A 407 -0.26 -12.24 12.52
C LEU A 407 -0.02 -13.52 11.72
N SER A 408 0.93 -13.44 10.78
CA SER A 408 1.57 -14.56 10.10
C SER A 408 3.08 -14.35 10.12
N GLU A 409 3.86 -15.42 10.07
CA GLU A 409 5.33 -15.37 10.02
C GLU A 409 5.82 -16.40 8.98
N PRO A 410 6.78 -16.08 8.09
CA PRO A 410 7.12 -16.91 6.93
C PRO A 410 7.85 -18.22 7.24
N ASN A 411 8.36 -18.37 8.47
CA ASN A 411 8.87 -19.62 9.02
C ASN A 411 7.80 -20.51 9.68
N ALA A 412 6.63 -19.93 10.01
CA ALA A 412 5.51 -20.61 10.64
C ALA A 412 4.48 -21.01 9.57
N VAL A 413 4.83 -22.01 8.76
CA VAL A 413 4.08 -22.42 7.54
C VAL A 413 2.59 -22.64 7.81
N GLY A 414 1.74 -21.97 7.01
CA GLY A 414 0.28 -22.07 7.10
C GLY A 414 -0.36 -21.38 8.30
N LEU A 415 0.42 -20.94 9.30
CA LEU A 415 -0.14 -20.38 10.53
C LEU A 415 -0.58 -18.92 10.36
N ILE A 416 -1.82 -18.64 10.76
CA ILE A 416 -2.39 -17.30 10.89
C ILE A 416 -3.07 -17.20 12.25
N MET A 417 -2.80 -16.13 13.01
CA MET A 417 -3.58 -15.78 14.21
C MET A 417 -4.29 -14.44 13.97
N ALA A 418 -5.60 -14.38 14.20
CA ALA A 418 -6.38 -13.16 13.97
C ALA A 418 -7.52 -12.98 14.97
N HIS A 419 -7.90 -11.73 15.23
CA HIS A 419 -9.20 -11.42 15.83
C HIS A 419 -10.30 -11.53 14.78
N GLY A 420 -11.44 -12.10 15.14
CA GLY A 420 -12.55 -12.28 14.19
C GLY A 420 -13.94 -12.28 14.81
N SER A 421 -14.93 -12.33 13.92
CA SER A 421 -16.36 -12.54 14.18
C SER A 421 -16.95 -13.46 13.11
N VAL A 422 -18.03 -14.18 13.42
CA VAL A 422 -18.62 -15.18 12.51
C VAL A 422 -20.06 -14.79 12.20
N GLY A 423 -20.36 -14.42 10.95
CA GLY A 423 -21.55 -13.67 10.59
C GLY A 423 -21.65 -13.35 9.09
N ASP A 424 -22.54 -12.45 8.71
CA ASP A 424 -22.60 -11.92 7.33
C ASP A 424 -21.67 -10.71 7.14
N ALA A 425 -21.11 -10.16 8.22
CA ALA A 425 -20.24 -8.99 8.22
C ALA A 425 -19.32 -8.94 9.44
N ILE A 426 -18.34 -8.02 9.43
CA ILE A 426 -17.53 -7.65 10.61
C ILE A 426 -18.46 -7.14 11.72
N SER A 427 -18.47 -7.84 12.86
CA SER A 427 -19.33 -7.53 14.01
C SER A 427 -18.70 -6.49 14.94
N VAL A 428 -19.51 -5.59 15.51
CA VAL A 428 -19.03 -4.60 16.51
C VAL A 428 -18.95 -5.16 17.94
N MET A 429 -19.15 -6.47 18.11
CA MET A 429 -19.06 -7.17 19.39
C MET A 429 -17.60 -7.40 19.84
N LYS A 430 -17.41 -7.92 21.05
CA LYS A 430 -16.09 -8.33 21.56
C LYS A 430 -15.58 -9.51 20.71
N PRO A 431 -14.47 -9.39 19.97
CA PRO A 431 -14.04 -10.44 19.05
C PRO A 431 -13.36 -11.60 19.78
N ASP A 432 -13.41 -12.77 19.17
CA ASP A 432 -12.67 -13.97 19.58
C ASP A 432 -11.36 -14.07 18.77
N VAL A 433 -10.41 -14.92 19.19
CA VAL A 433 -9.20 -15.22 18.42
C VAL A 433 -9.37 -16.51 17.65
N PHE A 434 -9.14 -16.42 16.35
CA PHE A 434 -9.16 -17.53 15.41
C PHE A 434 -7.74 -17.86 14.94
N VAL A 435 -7.51 -19.15 14.70
CA VAL A 435 -6.27 -19.66 14.12
C VAL A 435 -6.60 -20.43 12.85
N SER A 436 -5.81 -20.24 11.81
CA SER A 436 -5.69 -21.17 10.69
C SER A 436 -4.30 -21.78 10.74
N ASP A 437 -4.19 -23.05 10.36
CA ASP A 437 -2.91 -23.74 10.18
C ASP A 437 -2.67 -24.20 8.74
N ASP A 438 -3.55 -23.89 7.79
CA ASP A 438 -3.44 -24.27 6.38
C ASP A 438 -3.30 -23.07 5.42
N GLY A 439 -3.08 -21.86 5.98
CA GLY A 439 -3.00 -20.62 5.21
C GLY A 439 -4.36 -19.97 4.92
N GLY A 440 -5.40 -20.29 5.69
CA GLY A 440 -6.67 -19.58 5.67
C GLY A 440 -7.82 -20.31 4.96
N TYR A 441 -7.61 -21.55 4.51
CA TYR A 441 -8.66 -22.40 3.94
C TYR A 441 -9.62 -22.86 5.03
N THR A 442 -9.09 -23.35 6.15
CA THR A 442 -9.87 -23.71 7.34
C THR A 442 -9.40 -22.93 8.58
N TRP A 443 -10.34 -22.77 9.53
CA TRP A 443 -10.15 -21.95 10.72
C TRP A 443 -10.75 -22.65 11.95
N LEU A 444 -10.12 -22.44 13.10
CA LEU A 444 -10.59 -22.86 14.42
C LEU A 444 -10.68 -21.65 15.36
N GLN A 445 -11.69 -21.62 16.22
CA GLN A 445 -11.75 -20.66 17.33
C GLN A 445 -10.80 -21.14 18.42
N ALA A 446 -9.71 -20.40 18.63
CA ALA A 446 -8.62 -20.81 19.53
C ALA A 446 -8.81 -20.28 20.95
N LEU A 447 -9.28 -19.03 21.09
CA LEU A 447 -9.50 -18.39 22.39
C LEU A 447 -10.76 -17.53 22.38
N GLU A 448 -11.57 -17.65 23.44
CA GLU A 448 -12.70 -16.76 23.70
C GLU A 448 -12.21 -15.37 24.16
N GLY A 449 -12.66 -14.33 23.47
CA GLY A 449 -12.28 -12.93 23.69
C GLY A 449 -10.91 -12.52 23.11
N PRO A 450 -10.63 -11.21 23.10
CA PRO A 450 -9.44 -10.65 22.49
C PRO A 450 -8.20 -10.90 23.33
N HIS A 451 -7.09 -11.20 22.66
CA HIS A 451 -5.81 -11.49 23.29
C HIS A 451 -4.66 -10.78 22.54
N HIS A 452 -3.62 -10.42 23.26
CA HIS A 452 -2.32 -10.17 22.67
C HIS A 452 -1.65 -11.52 22.41
N TYR A 453 -1.27 -11.82 21.17
CA TYR A 453 -0.67 -13.10 20.79
C TYR A 453 0.69 -12.94 20.10
N ALA A 454 1.50 -14.00 20.14
CA ALA A 454 2.74 -14.09 19.37
C ALA A 454 3.06 -15.53 18.98
N ILE A 455 3.69 -15.68 17.81
CA ILE A 455 4.29 -16.91 17.33
C ILE A 455 5.73 -16.97 17.83
N LEU A 456 6.14 -18.14 18.33
CA LEU A 456 7.49 -18.46 18.79
C LEU A 456 7.96 -19.78 18.12
N ASP A 457 9.27 -20.01 18.16
CA ASP A 457 9.95 -21.19 17.61
C ASP A 457 9.45 -21.67 16.22
N SER A 458 9.27 -20.72 15.30
CA SER A 458 8.78 -20.97 13.93
C SER A 458 7.43 -21.70 13.86
N GLY A 459 6.54 -21.45 14.83
CA GLY A 459 5.21 -22.08 14.91
C GLY A 459 5.11 -23.22 15.93
N GLY A 460 6.24 -23.73 16.44
CA GLY A 460 6.25 -24.79 17.46
C GLY A 460 5.70 -24.37 18.83
N LEU A 461 5.52 -23.07 19.05
CA LEU A 461 4.93 -22.50 20.26
C LEU A 461 4.10 -21.25 19.93
N LEU A 462 2.83 -21.24 20.29
CA LEU A 462 1.99 -20.05 20.30
C LEU A 462 1.82 -19.55 21.74
N VAL A 463 1.86 -18.24 21.96
CA VAL A 463 1.59 -17.62 23.28
C VAL A 463 0.53 -16.53 23.17
N ALA A 464 -0.30 -16.41 24.21
CA ALA A 464 -1.39 -15.44 24.27
C ALA A 464 -1.63 -14.91 25.68
N VAL A 465 -2.02 -13.64 25.78
CA VAL A 465 -2.36 -12.95 27.04
C VAL A 465 -3.69 -12.22 26.85
N GLU A 466 -4.64 -12.40 27.77
CA GLU A 466 -5.98 -11.81 27.65
C GLU A 466 -5.95 -10.28 27.65
N HIS A 467 -6.64 -9.65 26.71
CA HIS A 467 -6.82 -8.21 26.71
C HIS A 467 -7.98 -7.83 27.62
N SER A 468 -7.65 -7.42 28.84
CA SER A 468 -8.59 -7.06 29.90
C SER A 468 -8.16 -5.78 30.62
N ALA A 469 -9.14 -5.01 31.11
CA ALA A 469 -8.90 -3.89 32.01
C ALA A 469 -8.58 -4.33 33.46
N GLN A 470 -8.74 -5.62 33.76
CA GLN A 470 -8.38 -6.20 35.05
C GLN A 470 -6.87 -6.48 35.13
N LEU A 471 -6.35 -6.56 36.35
CA LEU A 471 -4.97 -6.99 36.59
C LEU A 471 -4.79 -8.46 36.18
N ILE A 472 -3.75 -8.75 35.39
CA ILE A 472 -3.42 -10.12 34.96
C ILE A 472 -2.19 -10.66 35.67
N LYS A 473 -2.06 -11.99 35.68
CA LYS A 473 -0.88 -12.71 36.20
C LYS A 473 -0.55 -14.00 35.43
N ASP A 474 -1.37 -14.34 34.43
CA ASP A 474 -1.36 -15.62 33.74
C ASP A 474 -1.11 -15.42 32.23
N ILE A 475 -0.34 -16.31 31.62
CA ILE A 475 -0.08 -16.39 30.18
C ILE A 475 -0.57 -17.74 29.66
N LYS A 476 -1.24 -17.73 28.51
CA LYS A 476 -1.72 -18.92 27.81
C LYS A 476 -0.68 -19.33 26.77
N PHE A 477 -0.49 -20.64 26.56
CA PHE A 477 0.39 -21.16 25.50
C PHE A 477 -0.16 -22.45 24.88
N SER A 478 0.20 -22.70 23.62
CA SER A 478 -0.11 -23.92 22.85
C SER A 478 1.14 -24.42 22.14
N THR A 479 1.33 -25.73 22.08
CA THR A 479 2.44 -26.40 21.34
C THR A 479 1.91 -27.27 20.20
N ASP A 480 0.65 -27.06 19.81
CA ASP A 480 -0.12 -27.89 18.88
C ASP A 480 -0.93 -27.02 17.90
N GLU A 481 -0.31 -25.93 17.44
CA GLU A 481 -0.86 -25.01 16.43
C GLU A 481 -2.20 -24.37 16.85
N GLY A 482 -2.39 -24.14 18.15
CA GLY A 482 -3.53 -23.42 18.73
C GLY A 482 -4.72 -24.30 19.09
N GLN A 483 -4.60 -25.64 19.01
CA GLN A 483 -5.70 -26.58 19.31
C GLN A 483 -5.92 -26.78 20.81
N CYS A 484 -4.86 -26.93 21.62
CA CYS A 484 -4.93 -27.02 23.08
C CYS A 484 -4.17 -25.88 23.74
N TRP A 485 -4.83 -25.20 24.69
CA TRP A 485 -4.22 -24.10 25.44
C TRP A 485 -3.99 -24.45 26.91
N HIS A 486 -2.76 -24.24 27.36
CA HIS A 486 -2.33 -24.38 28.75
C HIS A 486 -2.13 -23.01 29.39
N VAL A 487 -2.33 -22.91 30.70
CA VAL A 487 -2.20 -21.65 31.46
C VAL A 487 -1.01 -21.74 32.41
N HIS A 488 -0.13 -20.73 32.38
CA HIS A 488 1.01 -20.58 33.27
C HIS A 488 0.93 -19.24 34.02
N GLN A 489 1.04 -19.27 35.35
CA GLN A 489 1.08 -18.06 36.16
C GLN A 489 2.50 -17.48 36.17
N PHE A 490 2.73 -16.40 35.42
CA PHE A 490 4.07 -15.79 35.25
C PHE A 490 4.49 -14.88 36.42
N THR A 491 3.58 -14.51 37.32
CA THR A 491 3.87 -13.62 38.46
C THR A 491 3.01 -13.94 39.68
N SER A 492 3.54 -13.78 40.90
CA SER A 492 2.74 -13.80 42.14
C SER A 492 1.83 -12.59 42.24
N ASP A 493 2.34 -11.42 41.88
CA ASP A 493 1.66 -10.14 42.04
C ASP A 493 1.21 -9.65 40.65
N PRO A 494 -0.11 -9.52 40.41
CA PRO A 494 -0.65 -9.12 39.12
C PRO A 494 -0.16 -7.75 38.62
N ILE A 495 -0.28 -7.53 37.30
CA ILE A 495 0.12 -6.30 36.60
C ILE A 495 -1.03 -5.76 35.73
N HIS A 496 -1.06 -4.45 35.54
CA HIS A 496 -1.80 -3.83 34.44
C HIS A 496 -0.99 -4.03 33.17
N PHE A 497 -1.47 -4.91 32.30
CA PHE A 497 -0.77 -5.29 31.08
C PHE A 497 -0.79 -4.18 30.02
N THR A 498 0.31 -4.07 29.27
CA THR A 498 0.44 -3.10 28.16
C THR A 498 0.91 -3.71 26.84
N GLY A 499 1.57 -4.87 26.83
CA GLY A 499 2.00 -5.51 25.58
C GLY A 499 2.91 -6.72 25.73
N LEU A 500 3.03 -7.50 24.65
CA LEU A 500 4.01 -8.57 24.49
C LEU A 500 5.18 -8.11 23.61
N ALA A 501 6.41 -8.32 24.08
CA ALA A 501 7.61 -8.10 23.29
C ALA A 501 8.37 -9.41 23.08
N VAL A 502 8.48 -9.83 21.81
CA VAL A 502 9.21 -11.01 21.34
C VAL A 502 10.42 -10.60 20.50
N GLU A 503 11.24 -11.56 20.10
CA GLU A 503 12.26 -11.36 19.07
C GLU A 503 11.61 -11.37 17.67
N PRO A 504 11.94 -10.42 16.77
CA PRO A 504 11.43 -10.43 15.39
C PRO A 504 11.77 -11.71 14.62
N GLY A 505 10.88 -12.14 13.71
CA GLY A 505 11.04 -13.36 12.92
C GLY A 505 10.77 -14.66 13.66
N ALA A 506 10.08 -14.61 14.82
CA ALA A 506 9.51 -15.75 15.54
C ALA A 506 10.46 -16.94 15.86
N ARG A 507 11.78 -16.74 15.89
CA ARG A 507 12.80 -17.80 16.15
C ARG A 507 13.20 -17.97 17.62
N SER A 508 12.70 -17.11 18.51
CA SER A 508 13.02 -17.18 19.94
C SER A 508 12.02 -18.05 20.71
N MET A 509 12.45 -18.47 21.90
CA MET A 509 11.65 -19.12 22.93
C MET A 509 11.35 -18.19 24.13
N ASN A 510 11.77 -16.92 24.04
CA ASN A 510 11.64 -15.93 25.09
C ASN A 510 10.59 -14.87 24.72
N VAL A 511 9.62 -14.64 25.62
CA VAL A 511 8.61 -13.58 25.51
C VAL A 511 8.63 -12.71 26.76
N SER A 512 8.71 -11.39 26.56
CA SER A 512 8.64 -10.40 27.64
C SER A 512 7.22 -9.86 27.75
N VAL A 513 6.54 -10.18 28.84
CA VAL A 513 5.25 -9.59 29.22
C VAL A 513 5.52 -8.24 29.87
N TRP A 514 4.97 -7.16 29.31
CA TRP A 514 5.13 -5.80 29.84
C TRP A 514 3.84 -5.29 30.48
N GLY A 515 4.01 -4.51 31.54
CA GLY A 515 2.94 -3.79 32.20
C GLY A 515 3.46 -2.90 33.33
N TYR A 516 2.54 -2.44 34.16
CA TYR A 516 2.87 -1.66 35.34
C TYR A 516 2.13 -2.16 36.59
N ARG A 517 2.59 -1.71 37.75
CA ARG A 517 1.95 -1.91 39.04
C ARG A 517 1.70 -0.57 39.70
N ASP A 518 0.51 -0.42 40.26
CA ASP A 518 0.14 0.75 41.06
C ASP A 518 0.46 0.50 42.53
N SER A 519 1.12 1.48 43.15
CA SER A 519 1.35 1.57 44.59
C SER A 519 0.73 2.86 45.12
N LEU A 520 0.50 2.93 46.43
CA LEU A 520 -0.18 4.05 47.10
C LEU A 520 0.45 5.44 46.84
N LEU A 521 1.69 5.50 46.37
CA LEU A 521 2.46 6.72 46.14
C LEU A 521 3.10 6.82 44.73
N SER A 522 3.04 5.76 43.91
CA SER A 522 3.70 5.73 42.59
C SER A 522 3.24 4.57 41.72
N GLN A 523 3.27 4.78 40.40
CA GLN A 523 3.16 3.74 39.38
C GLN A 523 4.58 3.32 38.96
N TYR A 524 4.84 2.02 38.79
CA TYR A 524 6.14 1.53 38.30
C TYR A 524 6.01 0.43 37.25
N TRP A 525 6.89 0.47 36.26
CA TRP A 525 6.94 -0.51 35.16
C TRP A 525 7.55 -1.84 35.61
N VAL A 526 7.03 -2.92 35.05
CA VAL A 526 7.51 -4.29 35.25
C VAL A 526 7.56 -4.98 33.89
N SER A 527 8.66 -5.70 33.63
CA SER A 527 8.74 -6.68 32.54
C SER A 527 9.04 -8.05 33.13
N VAL A 528 8.28 -9.07 32.73
CA VAL A 528 8.52 -10.47 33.11
C VAL A 528 8.82 -11.24 31.84
N THR A 529 10.05 -11.73 31.71
CA THR A 529 10.46 -12.53 30.54
C THR A 529 10.39 -14.01 30.86
N VAL A 530 9.45 -14.70 30.21
CA VAL A 530 9.27 -16.16 30.27
C VAL A 530 10.14 -16.80 29.19
N ASP A 531 10.85 -17.88 29.54
CA ASP A 531 11.69 -18.65 28.62
C ASP A 531 11.21 -20.10 28.55
N PHE A 532 10.59 -20.45 27.44
CA PHE A 532 9.96 -21.76 27.27
C PHE A 532 10.98 -22.90 27.04
N ARG A 533 12.30 -22.63 27.02
CA ARG A 533 13.33 -23.70 26.96
C ARG A 533 13.36 -24.60 28.19
N GLU A 534 12.82 -24.15 29.32
CA GLU A 534 12.62 -24.99 30.52
C GLU A 534 11.46 -25.97 30.36
N LEU A 535 10.52 -25.70 29.44
CA LEU A 535 9.41 -26.59 29.08
C LEU A 535 9.78 -27.48 27.88
N LEU A 536 10.14 -26.86 26.75
CA LEU A 536 10.56 -27.54 25.52
C LEU A 536 12.07 -27.77 25.54
N THR A 537 12.47 -28.79 26.29
CA THR A 537 13.88 -29.19 26.47
C THR A 537 14.43 -29.99 25.28
N ARG A 538 13.62 -30.89 24.71
CA ARG A 538 13.96 -31.78 23.58
C ARG A 538 14.01 -31.01 22.25
N THR A 539 15.06 -31.22 21.45
CA THR A 539 15.14 -30.80 20.04
C THR A 539 14.23 -31.66 19.16
N CYS A 540 13.66 -31.09 18.11
CA CYS A 540 12.95 -31.87 17.10
C CYS A 540 13.90 -32.71 16.25
N GLU A 541 13.42 -33.85 15.77
CA GLU A 541 14.11 -34.81 14.91
C GLU A 541 13.27 -35.09 13.65
N ASP A 542 13.82 -35.72 12.61
CA ASP A 542 13.10 -35.99 11.34
C ASP A 542 11.73 -36.69 11.53
N GLN A 543 11.61 -37.53 12.57
CA GLN A 543 10.37 -38.21 12.93
C GLN A 543 9.25 -37.27 13.42
N ASP A 544 9.59 -36.10 13.97
CA ASP A 544 8.63 -35.10 14.44
C ASP A 544 7.96 -34.33 13.31
N TYR A 545 8.50 -34.42 12.09
CA TYR A 545 7.95 -33.72 10.93
C TYR A 545 7.02 -34.59 10.10
N VAL A 546 6.10 -33.94 9.38
CA VAL A 546 5.24 -34.50 8.34
C VAL A 546 5.45 -33.77 7.03
N GLN A 547 5.34 -34.48 5.91
CA GLN A 547 5.13 -33.84 4.61
C GLN A 547 3.69 -33.34 4.54
N TRP A 548 3.55 -32.05 4.25
CA TRP A 548 2.28 -31.39 3.97
C TRP A 548 2.32 -30.79 2.56
N LEU A 549 1.22 -30.90 1.83
CA LEU A 549 1.07 -30.29 0.50
C LEU A 549 0.32 -28.97 0.68
N ALA A 550 0.95 -27.87 0.29
CA ALA A 550 0.32 -26.55 0.31
C ALA A 550 -0.86 -26.50 -0.67
N HIS A 551 -1.91 -25.77 -0.29
CA HIS A 551 -3.11 -25.54 -1.10
C HIS A 551 -3.84 -26.82 -1.55
N SER A 552 -3.72 -27.91 -0.79
CA SER A 552 -4.38 -29.18 -1.10
C SER A 552 -5.86 -29.14 -0.72
N ASP A 553 -6.74 -29.51 -1.65
CA ASP A 553 -8.20 -29.47 -1.52
C ASP A 553 -8.87 -30.82 -1.86
N ASP A 554 -8.49 -31.44 -2.99
CA ASP A 554 -8.85 -32.82 -3.34
C ASP A 554 -7.62 -33.65 -3.73
N ILE A 555 -7.17 -34.47 -2.78
CA ILE A 555 -6.05 -35.42 -2.91
C ILE A 555 -6.23 -36.40 -4.10
N SER A 556 -7.43 -36.52 -4.67
CA SER A 556 -7.69 -37.33 -5.86
C SER A 556 -7.44 -36.62 -7.22
N ASP A 557 -7.33 -35.30 -7.26
CA ASP A 557 -6.98 -34.56 -8.49
C ASP A 557 -5.45 -34.60 -8.74
N PRO A 558 -4.99 -35.05 -9.93
CA PRO A 558 -3.60 -34.85 -10.36
C PRO A 558 -3.08 -33.40 -10.22
N ASN A 559 -3.93 -32.38 -10.23
CA ASN A 559 -3.59 -30.97 -10.08
C ASN A 559 -3.64 -30.42 -8.63
N ASP A 560 -4.12 -31.19 -7.65
CA ASP A 560 -4.19 -30.84 -6.21
C ASP A 560 -3.02 -29.98 -5.69
N GLY A 561 -3.26 -28.76 -5.21
CA GLY A 561 -2.21 -27.85 -4.75
C GLY A 561 -1.34 -27.17 -5.83
N CYS A 562 -1.72 -27.21 -7.11
CA CYS A 562 -1.07 -26.43 -8.18
C CYS A 562 -1.47 -24.94 -8.10
N MET A 563 -0.67 -24.11 -7.44
CA MET A 563 -0.90 -22.66 -7.38
C MET A 563 0.19 -21.89 -8.12
N LEU A 564 -0.19 -20.99 -9.03
CA LEU A 564 0.72 -20.28 -9.95
C LEU A 564 1.67 -21.26 -10.67
N GLY A 565 1.10 -22.35 -11.18
CA GLY A 565 1.81 -23.33 -11.99
C GLY A 565 2.77 -24.27 -11.26
N TYR A 566 2.82 -24.31 -9.92
CA TYR A 566 3.59 -25.33 -9.20
C TYR A 566 3.00 -25.71 -7.83
N LYS A 567 3.20 -26.98 -7.47
CA LYS A 567 2.92 -27.53 -6.14
C LYS A 567 4.09 -27.27 -5.21
N GLU A 568 3.84 -27.07 -3.92
CA GLU A 568 4.88 -27.05 -2.89
C GLU A 568 4.59 -28.09 -1.80
N LYS A 569 5.52 -29.04 -1.63
CA LYS A 569 5.54 -29.93 -0.45
C LYS A 569 6.48 -29.35 0.60
N LEU A 570 6.01 -29.24 1.83
CA LEU A 570 6.76 -28.67 2.94
C LEU A 570 6.88 -29.69 4.07
N LEU A 571 7.99 -29.66 4.81
CA LEU A 571 8.05 -30.32 6.11
C LEU A 571 7.48 -29.40 7.19
N ARG A 572 6.45 -29.86 7.90
CA ARG A 572 5.84 -29.17 9.04
C ARG A 572 5.95 -30.02 10.30
N LEU A 573 6.06 -29.37 11.45
CA LEU A 573 6.06 -30.05 12.75
C LEU A 573 4.69 -30.72 12.98
N ARG A 574 4.68 -31.95 13.51
CA ARG A 574 3.42 -32.60 13.93
C ARG A 574 2.85 -31.85 15.13
N LYS A 575 1.53 -31.56 15.11
CA LYS A 575 0.78 -31.03 16.26
C LYS A 575 0.95 -31.83 17.56
N ALA A 576 1.26 -33.13 17.46
CA ALA A 576 1.54 -34.01 18.60
C ALA A 576 3.02 -34.07 19.04
N SER A 577 3.95 -33.48 18.28
CA SER A 577 5.39 -33.53 18.53
C SER A 577 5.85 -32.32 19.35
N VAL A 578 5.79 -32.46 20.67
CA VAL A 578 6.30 -31.46 21.61
C VAL A 578 7.82 -31.46 21.62
N CYS A 579 8.43 -30.49 20.92
CA CYS A 579 9.88 -30.28 20.81
C CYS A 579 10.23 -28.85 20.36
N TRP A 580 11.52 -28.54 20.37
CA TRP A 580 12.11 -27.27 19.94
C TRP A 580 12.68 -27.41 18.53
N ASN A 581 12.15 -26.66 17.56
CA ASN A 581 12.60 -26.59 16.15
C ASN A 581 14.03 -26.05 16.04
N GLY A 582 14.36 -25.03 16.84
CA GLY A 582 15.69 -24.41 16.83
C GLY A 582 15.77 -23.08 16.08
N ARG A 583 16.74 -22.24 16.48
CA ARG A 583 16.92 -20.91 15.86
C ARG A 583 17.37 -20.98 14.40
N ASP A 584 18.04 -22.06 14.05
CA ASP A 584 18.61 -22.34 12.72
C ASP A 584 17.65 -23.16 11.84
N TYR A 585 16.38 -23.32 12.26
CA TYR A 585 15.34 -24.00 11.49
C TYR A 585 15.08 -23.29 10.15
N GLU A 586 15.16 -24.04 9.06
CA GLU A 586 14.80 -23.58 7.72
C GLU A 586 13.64 -24.42 7.18
N VAL A 587 12.66 -23.75 6.56
CA VAL A 587 11.49 -24.42 5.99
C VAL A 587 11.93 -25.20 4.76
N ASN A 588 12.00 -26.53 4.88
CA ASN A 588 12.29 -27.41 3.75
C ASN A 588 11.09 -27.41 2.79
N LYS A 589 11.30 -26.86 1.58
CA LYS A 589 10.31 -26.77 0.50
C LYS A 589 10.77 -27.55 -0.72
N GLN A 590 9.87 -28.38 -1.26
CA GLN A 590 10.09 -29.16 -2.48
C GLN A 590 9.05 -28.74 -3.52
N PRO A 591 9.40 -27.81 -4.43
CA PRO A 591 8.52 -27.40 -5.51
C PRO A 591 8.41 -28.52 -6.57
N THR A 592 7.25 -28.65 -7.20
CA THR A 592 7.02 -29.55 -8.34
C THR A 592 6.20 -28.81 -9.40
N PRO A 593 6.72 -28.57 -10.62
CA PRO A 593 6.01 -27.81 -11.64
C PRO A 593 4.75 -28.55 -12.12
N CYS A 594 3.72 -27.78 -12.45
CA CYS A 594 2.45 -28.25 -13.00
C CYS A 594 2.40 -28.03 -14.51
N LEU A 595 1.51 -28.75 -15.20
CA LEU A 595 1.23 -28.52 -16.61
C LEU A 595 0.41 -27.24 -16.78
N CYS A 596 0.85 -26.33 -17.65
CA CYS A 596 0.11 -25.10 -17.93
C CYS A 596 -1.32 -25.37 -18.43
N THR A 597 -2.28 -24.62 -17.90
CA THR A 597 -3.70 -24.59 -18.28
C THR A 597 -3.99 -23.33 -19.12
N LEU A 598 -5.23 -22.82 -19.15
CA LEU A 598 -5.49 -21.44 -19.60
C LEU A 598 -5.54 -20.47 -18.41
N ASP A 599 -5.73 -21.00 -17.21
CA ASP A 599 -5.99 -20.21 -16.01
C ASP A 599 -4.71 -19.55 -15.49
N ASP A 600 -3.55 -20.20 -15.69
CA ASP A 600 -2.17 -19.66 -15.51
C ASP A 600 -1.84 -18.45 -16.43
N PHE A 601 -2.76 -18.02 -17.30
CA PHE A 601 -2.61 -16.88 -18.22
C PHE A 601 -3.70 -15.82 -18.03
N LEU A 602 -3.29 -14.62 -17.62
CA LEU A 602 -4.13 -13.42 -17.66
C LEU A 602 -4.44 -13.02 -19.11
N CYS A 603 -5.55 -12.31 -19.30
CA CYS A 603 -5.80 -11.65 -20.59
C CYS A 603 -4.84 -10.48 -20.78
N ASP A 604 -4.27 -10.41 -21.97
CA ASP A 604 -3.38 -9.33 -22.39
C ASP A 604 -4.19 -8.07 -22.81
N PHE A 605 -3.52 -6.96 -23.10
CA PHE A 605 -4.22 -5.71 -23.42
C PHE A 605 -5.24 -5.91 -24.57
N GLY A 606 -6.45 -5.36 -24.37
CA GLY A 606 -7.58 -5.43 -25.31
C GLY A 606 -8.39 -6.73 -25.29
N TYR A 607 -8.12 -7.63 -24.34
CA TYR A 607 -8.86 -8.90 -24.17
C TYR A 607 -9.59 -8.97 -22.82
N TYR A 608 -10.51 -9.92 -22.67
CA TYR A 608 -11.23 -10.19 -21.41
C TYR A 608 -11.68 -11.65 -21.33
N ARG A 609 -11.77 -12.22 -20.11
CA ARG A 609 -12.47 -13.50 -19.88
C ARG A 609 -13.98 -13.24 -19.84
N LYS A 610 -14.77 -14.19 -20.34
CA LYS A 610 -16.22 -14.22 -20.07
C LYS A 610 -16.49 -14.91 -18.75
N GLU A 611 -17.63 -14.61 -18.14
CA GLU A 611 -18.13 -15.32 -16.96
C GLU A 611 -18.13 -16.84 -17.22
N ASN A 612 -17.60 -17.62 -16.26
CA ASN A 612 -17.44 -19.08 -16.37
C ASN A 612 -16.59 -19.56 -17.59
N SER A 613 -15.59 -18.78 -18.02
CA SER A 613 -14.73 -19.13 -19.16
C SER A 613 -13.27 -18.72 -18.97
N SER A 614 -12.35 -19.69 -18.96
CA SER A 614 -10.89 -19.47 -18.99
C SER A 614 -10.38 -18.85 -20.30
N GLU A 615 -11.18 -18.84 -21.38
CA GLU A 615 -10.77 -18.24 -22.65
C GLU A 615 -10.83 -16.72 -22.62
N CYS A 616 -9.70 -16.08 -22.93
CA CYS A 616 -9.59 -14.66 -23.22
C CYS A 616 -10.06 -14.37 -24.65
N VAL A 617 -11.10 -13.56 -24.77
CA VAL A 617 -11.66 -13.07 -26.04
C VAL A 617 -11.32 -11.61 -26.26
N GLU A 618 -11.21 -11.19 -27.52
CA GLU A 618 -10.94 -9.80 -27.88
C GLU A 618 -12.13 -8.91 -27.49
N GLN A 619 -11.88 -7.74 -26.88
CA GLN A 619 -12.94 -6.81 -26.48
C GLN A 619 -13.64 -6.21 -27.72
N PRO A 620 -14.98 -6.01 -27.71
CA PRO A 620 -15.72 -5.48 -28.86
C PRO A 620 -15.53 -3.97 -29.07
N ASP A 621 -15.44 -3.19 -28.00
CA ASP A 621 -15.13 -1.74 -28.04
C ASP A 621 -14.09 -1.44 -26.94
N LEU A 622 -13.08 -0.62 -27.25
CA LEU A 622 -12.17 -0.08 -26.23
C LEU A 622 -12.71 1.28 -25.75
N LYS A 623 -12.87 1.44 -24.43
CA LYS A 623 -13.52 2.60 -23.82
C LYS A 623 -12.75 3.12 -22.60
N GLY A 624 -12.92 4.40 -22.29
CA GLY A 624 -12.27 5.05 -21.15
C GLY A 624 -10.74 4.89 -21.17
N HIS A 625 -10.17 4.55 -20.01
CA HIS A 625 -8.72 4.40 -19.84
C HIS A 625 -8.07 3.36 -20.79
N LEU A 626 -8.82 2.34 -21.25
CA LEU A 626 -8.32 1.37 -22.23
C LEU A 626 -8.10 2.00 -23.61
N LEU A 627 -8.99 2.91 -24.02
CA LEU A 627 -8.83 3.65 -25.26
C LEU A 627 -7.70 4.69 -25.13
N GLU A 628 -7.58 5.38 -23.99
CA GLU A 628 -6.44 6.27 -23.72
C GLU A 628 -5.10 5.55 -23.80
N PHE A 629 -4.99 4.37 -23.16
CA PHE A 629 -3.79 3.53 -23.23
C PHE A 629 -3.46 3.12 -24.66
N CYS A 630 -4.47 2.78 -25.47
CA CYS A 630 -4.24 2.43 -26.88
C CYS A 630 -3.81 3.61 -27.77
N LEU A 631 -4.25 4.83 -27.44
CA LEU A 631 -3.92 6.04 -28.21
C LEU A 631 -2.63 6.73 -27.75
N GLN A 632 -2.11 6.41 -26.56
CA GLN A 632 -0.98 7.10 -25.92
C GLN A 632 0.13 6.16 -25.39
N GLY A 633 -0.09 4.84 -25.41
CA GLY A 633 0.91 3.84 -25.07
C GLY A 633 1.96 3.65 -26.16
N LYS A 634 3.05 2.93 -25.83
CA LYS A 634 4.07 2.52 -26.80
C LYS A 634 3.54 1.37 -27.66
N GLU A 635 3.89 1.35 -28.95
CA GLU A 635 3.46 0.30 -29.90
C GLU A 635 3.79 -1.13 -29.40
N GLU A 636 4.94 -1.30 -28.74
CA GLU A 636 5.38 -2.55 -28.08
C GLU A 636 4.43 -3.06 -26.99
N LEU A 637 3.62 -2.19 -26.38
CA LEU A 637 2.60 -2.54 -25.38
C LEU A 637 1.22 -2.83 -26.01
N LEU A 638 1.07 -2.55 -27.31
CA LEU A 638 -0.16 -2.75 -28.08
C LEU A 638 -0.08 -3.97 -29.02
N GLN A 639 1.10 -4.61 -29.11
CA GLN A 639 1.35 -5.88 -29.78
C GLN A 639 1.01 -7.04 -28.83
N THR A 640 -0.28 -7.37 -28.77
CA THR A 640 -0.87 -8.36 -27.86
C THR A 640 -0.87 -9.77 -28.46
N ARG A 641 -0.91 -10.79 -27.59
CA ARG A 641 -1.18 -12.20 -27.97
C ARG A 641 -2.54 -12.69 -27.45
N GLY A 642 -3.34 -11.80 -26.87
CA GLY A 642 -4.57 -12.10 -26.14
C GLY A 642 -4.38 -12.71 -24.75
N TYR A 643 -3.26 -13.41 -24.54
CA TYR A 643 -2.90 -14.08 -23.28
C TYR A 643 -1.47 -13.74 -22.87
N ARG A 644 -1.25 -13.53 -21.56
CA ARG A 644 0.06 -13.28 -20.95
C ARG A 644 0.13 -14.05 -19.62
N LYS A 645 1.25 -14.72 -19.34
CA LYS A 645 1.39 -15.56 -18.13
C LYS A 645 1.20 -14.75 -16.85
N ILE A 646 0.61 -15.34 -15.80
CA ILE A 646 0.55 -14.71 -14.48
C ILE A 646 1.98 -14.43 -13.98
N PRO A 647 2.30 -13.25 -13.43
CA PRO A 647 3.62 -12.97 -12.88
C PRO A 647 3.96 -13.88 -11.68
N GLY A 648 5.18 -14.41 -11.66
CA GLY A 648 5.63 -15.41 -10.68
C GLY A 648 5.23 -16.86 -11.00
N ASP A 649 4.45 -17.11 -12.06
CA ASP A 649 3.96 -18.43 -12.44
C ASP A 649 5.04 -19.34 -13.06
N LYS A 650 5.11 -20.59 -12.58
CA LYS A 650 6.16 -21.56 -12.93
C LYS A 650 5.64 -22.87 -13.56
N CYS A 651 4.44 -22.86 -14.15
CA CYS A 651 3.97 -23.98 -14.96
C CYS A 651 4.91 -24.27 -16.15
N GLU A 652 5.04 -25.55 -16.50
CA GLU A 652 5.87 -26.06 -17.60
C GLU A 652 5.05 -26.89 -18.59
N GLY A 653 5.38 -26.81 -19.88
CA GLY A 653 4.65 -27.54 -20.93
C GLY A 653 3.19 -27.10 -21.07
N GLY A 654 2.25 -28.06 -21.00
CA GLY A 654 0.81 -27.82 -20.99
C GLY A 654 0.22 -27.15 -22.22
N LYS A 655 -0.88 -26.41 -22.03
CA LYS A 655 -1.46 -25.50 -23.03
C LYS A 655 -0.55 -24.27 -23.18
N GLN A 656 -0.34 -23.85 -24.42
CA GLN A 656 0.29 -22.56 -24.74
C GLN A 656 -0.57 -21.86 -25.81
N PRO A 657 -1.13 -20.67 -25.54
CA PRO A 657 -1.94 -19.93 -26.52
C PRO A 657 -1.19 -19.65 -27.83
N GLU A 658 -1.88 -19.76 -28.98
CA GLU A 658 -1.24 -19.53 -30.29
C GLU A 658 -0.72 -18.09 -30.41
N ARG A 659 0.59 -17.95 -30.62
CA ARG A 659 1.26 -16.66 -30.79
C ARG A 659 0.92 -16.00 -32.14
N LYS A 660 -0.24 -15.35 -32.19
CA LYS A 660 -0.60 -14.35 -33.22
C LYS A 660 -0.41 -12.98 -32.61
N GLU A 661 0.66 -12.29 -33.01
CA GLU A 661 0.94 -10.93 -32.54
C GLU A 661 0.03 -9.96 -33.29
N ILE A 662 -0.95 -9.40 -32.57
CA ILE A 662 -1.97 -8.51 -33.09
C ILE A 662 -1.63 -7.10 -32.60
N ASP A 663 -1.43 -6.19 -33.56
CA ASP A 663 -1.23 -4.78 -33.28
C ASP A 663 -2.60 -4.07 -33.17
N LEU A 664 -2.98 -3.76 -31.92
CA LEU A 664 -4.25 -3.09 -31.62
C LEU A 664 -4.25 -1.59 -31.97
N SER A 665 -3.10 -0.94 -32.18
CA SER A 665 -3.05 0.49 -32.48
C SER A 665 -3.86 0.85 -33.74
N LYS A 666 -3.78 0.00 -34.76
CA LYS A 666 -4.56 0.09 -36.00
C LYS A 666 -6.07 0.10 -35.76
N ARG A 667 -6.56 -0.63 -34.75
CA ARG A 667 -7.98 -0.69 -34.40
C ARG A 667 -8.43 0.59 -33.70
N CYS A 668 -7.67 1.03 -32.71
CA CYS A 668 -7.95 2.25 -31.93
C CYS A 668 -7.93 3.53 -32.77
N VAL A 669 -7.09 3.59 -33.81
CA VAL A 669 -7.09 4.69 -34.78
C VAL A 669 -8.22 4.55 -35.82
N SER A 670 -8.74 3.34 -36.07
CA SER A 670 -9.82 3.15 -37.05
C SER A 670 -11.17 3.76 -36.62
N ASP A 671 -11.47 3.76 -35.32
CA ASP A 671 -12.67 4.42 -34.76
C ASP A 671 -12.61 5.95 -34.89
N LEU A 672 -11.40 6.53 -34.91
CA LEU A 672 -11.17 7.97 -35.15
C LEU A 672 -11.26 8.38 -36.64
N LEU A 673 -11.26 7.43 -37.58
CA LEU A 673 -11.23 7.70 -39.03
C LEU A 673 -12.59 7.53 -39.74
N GLY A 674 -13.63 7.12 -39.02
CA GLY A 674 -15.01 7.10 -39.54
C GLY A 674 -15.67 8.49 -39.49
N PRO A 675 -16.28 9.03 -40.57
CA PRO A 675 -16.45 8.49 -41.92
C PRO A 675 -15.86 9.40 -43.03
N GLN A 676 -14.79 10.17 -42.75
CA GLN A 676 -14.38 11.29 -43.61
C GLN A 676 -13.83 10.87 -44.99
N GLU A 677 -13.09 9.74 -45.08
CA GLU A 677 -12.50 9.29 -46.35
C GLU A 677 -13.54 8.83 -47.40
N ARG A 678 -14.70 8.31 -46.95
CA ARG A 678 -15.78 7.89 -47.87
C ARG A 678 -16.40 9.07 -48.63
N LEU A 679 -16.26 10.30 -48.13
CA LEU A 679 -16.64 11.50 -48.87
C LEU A 679 -15.61 11.86 -49.95
N VAL A 680 -14.32 11.81 -49.60
CA VAL A 680 -13.21 12.19 -50.49
C VAL A 680 -13.14 11.27 -51.71
N SER A 681 -13.16 9.95 -51.50
CA SER A 681 -13.10 8.95 -52.58
C SER A 681 -14.25 9.12 -53.59
N ARG A 682 -15.48 9.29 -53.09
CA ARG A 682 -16.68 9.43 -53.96
C ARG A 682 -16.70 10.76 -54.72
N ASN A 683 -16.18 11.83 -54.14
CA ASN A 683 -16.09 13.14 -54.79
C ASN A 683 -14.96 13.20 -55.85
N ILE A 684 -13.83 12.53 -55.63
CA ILE A 684 -12.77 12.45 -56.66
C ILE A 684 -13.28 11.69 -57.90
N LEU A 685 -14.03 10.60 -57.72
CA LEU A 685 -14.58 9.83 -58.84
C LEU A 685 -15.62 10.63 -59.64
N THR A 686 -16.53 11.37 -58.98
CA THR A 686 -17.49 12.22 -59.69
C THR A 686 -16.83 13.40 -60.40
N VAL A 687 -15.83 14.04 -59.79
CA VAL A 687 -15.04 15.11 -60.46
C VAL A 687 -14.30 14.55 -61.68
N LEU A 688 -13.67 13.38 -61.59
CA LEU A 688 -13.03 12.72 -62.74
C LEU A 688 -14.03 12.43 -63.87
N ILE A 689 -15.22 11.92 -63.55
CA ILE A 689 -16.28 11.67 -64.54
C ILE A 689 -16.77 12.99 -65.18
N ILE A 690 -16.97 14.05 -64.41
CA ILE A 690 -17.37 15.38 -64.91
C ILE A 690 -16.28 15.96 -65.84
N VAL A 691 -15.01 15.86 -65.47
CA VAL A 691 -13.88 16.28 -66.32
C VAL A 691 -13.81 15.45 -67.60
N LEU A 692 -14.00 14.13 -67.54
CA LEU A 692 -14.03 13.28 -68.73
C LEU A 692 -15.19 13.67 -69.67
N LEU A 693 -16.39 13.90 -69.13
CA LEU A 693 -17.55 14.34 -69.88
C LEU A 693 -17.36 15.74 -70.48
N ALA A 694 -16.71 16.66 -69.77
CA ALA A 694 -16.35 17.98 -70.29
C ALA A 694 -15.33 17.91 -71.43
N ILE A 695 -14.33 17.02 -71.34
CA ILE A 695 -13.36 16.76 -72.41
C ILE A 695 -14.07 16.14 -73.63
N ILE A 696 -14.94 15.15 -73.44
CA ILE A 696 -15.73 14.53 -74.52
C ILE A 696 -16.65 15.57 -75.18
N ALA A 697 -17.34 16.41 -74.40
CA ALA A 697 -18.17 17.49 -74.91
C ALA A 697 -17.34 18.52 -75.70
N GLY A 698 -16.17 18.91 -75.18
CA GLY A 698 -15.22 19.79 -75.88
C GLY A 698 -14.77 19.21 -77.22
N VAL A 699 -14.36 17.94 -77.26
CA VAL A 699 -13.99 17.23 -78.49
C VAL A 699 -15.17 17.15 -79.48
N LEU A 700 -16.39 16.91 -79.01
CA LEU A 700 -17.59 16.91 -79.86
C LEU A 700 -17.94 18.30 -80.41
N ILE A 701 -17.77 19.37 -79.62
CA ILE A 701 -17.97 20.76 -80.05
C ILE A 701 -16.91 21.16 -81.08
N VAL A 702 -15.64 20.87 -80.83
CA VAL A 702 -14.54 21.10 -81.78
C VAL A 702 -14.78 20.32 -83.08
N LYS A 703 -15.16 19.05 -83.00
CA LYS A 703 -15.51 18.24 -84.19
C LYS A 703 -16.71 18.81 -84.97
N LYS A 704 -17.71 19.39 -84.27
CA LYS A 704 -18.89 20.02 -84.89
C LYS A 704 -18.57 21.36 -85.57
N TYR A 705 -17.67 22.17 -85.00
CA TYR A 705 -17.32 23.48 -85.55
C TYR A 705 -16.18 23.46 -86.59
N VAL A 706 -15.17 22.61 -86.42
CA VAL A 706 -13.99 22.57 -87.32
C VAL A 706 -14.26 21.80 -88.62
N CYS A 707 -15.17 20.82 -88.60
CA CYS A 707 -15.54 20.04 -89.79
C CYS A 707 -16.89 20.46 -90.43
N GLY A 708 -17.60 21.43 -89.83
CA GLY A 708 -18.98 21.81 -90.19
C GLY A 708 -19.11 23.08 -91.02
N GLY A 709 -18.19 23.32 -91.97
CA GLY A 709 -18.11 24.61 -92.66
C GLY A 709 -19.27 24.94 -93.61
N ARG A 710 -20.06 25.98 -93.30
CA ARG A 710 -20.84 26.77 -94.28
C ARG A 710 -20.89 28.24 -93.90
N PHE A 711 -20.43 29.10 -94.81
CA PHE A 711 -20.58 30.56 -94.75
C PHE A 711 -22.05 30.98 -94.93
N LEU A 712 -22.43 32.09 -94.31
CA LEU A 712 -23.51 32.99 -94.75
C LEU A 712 -23.17 34.44 -94.31
N VAL A 713 -23.66 35.44 -95.04
CA VAL A 713 -23.02 36.77 -95.16
C VAL A 713 -24.05 37.91 -95.19
N HIS A 714 -23.73 39.02 -94.49
CA HIS A 714 -24.46 40.31 -94.42
C HIS A 714 -25.88 40.24 -93.78
N SER A 715 -26.47 41.33 -93.25
CA SER A 715 -26.36 42.76 -93.59
C SER A 715 -26.43 43.74 -92.39
N TYR A 716 -26.12 45.02 -92.62
CA TYR A 716 -26.24 46.14 -91.66
C TYR A 716 -27.69 46.67 -91.51
N SER A 717 -27.99 47.28 -90.35
CA SER A 717 -29.03 48.32 -90.18
C SER A 717 -28.65 49.28 -89.03
N VAL A 718 -29.31 50.44 -88.95
CA VAL A 718 -28.76 51.71 -88.38
C VAL A 718 -29.70 52.36 -87.33
N LEU A 719 -29.14 53.19 -86.42
CA LEU A 719 -29.78 54.04 -85.38
C LEU A 719 -30.39 53.28 -84.16
N GLN A 720 -30.62 53.88 -82.97
CA GLN A 720 -30.68 55.31 -82.58
C GLN A 720 -29.96 55.63 -81.23
N GLN A 721 -30.15 56.84 -80.66
CA GLN A 721 -29.25 57.55 -79.72
C GLN A 721 -29.75 57.69 -78.25
N HIS A 722 -28.90 58.35 -77.43
CA HIS A 722 -29.06 58.95 -76.09
C HIS A 722 -28.52 58.09 -74.91
N ALA A 723 -27.63 58.55 -74.01
CA ALA A 723 -27.39 59.85 -73.32
C ALA A 723 -28.40 60.10 -72.17
N GLU A 724 -28.03 60.44 -70.93
CA GLU A 724 -26.72 60.78 -70.33
C GLU A 724 -26.67 60.47 -68.80
N ALA A 725 -25.49 60.73 -68.20
CA ALA A 725 -25.10 60.77 -66.77
C ALA A 725 -26.01 61.67 -65.87
N GLN A 726 -25.92 61.76 -64.51
CA GLN A 726 -24.95 61.37 -63.45
C GLN A 726 -25.70 60.65 -62.28
N GLY A 727 -25.26 60.44 -61.02
CA GLY A 727 -24.11 60.89 -60.19
C GLY A 727 -24.06 60.19 -58.80
N LEU A 728 -23.47 60.81 -57.77
CA LEU A 728 -23.45 60.39 -56.33
C LEU A 728 -24.17 61.46 -55.45
N ASP A 729 -24.72 61.17 -54.25
CA ASP A 729 -24.02 61.17 -52.94
C ASP A 729 -24.93 60.72 -51.74
N GLU A 730 -24.36 60.67 -50.53
CA GLU A 730 -24.89 60.33 -49.18
C GLU A 730 -25.81 61.44 -48.54
N PRO A 731 -26.38 61.40 -47.27
CA PRO A 731 -25.89 60.74 -46.03
C PRO A 731 -26.98 60.21 -45.00
N LEU A 732 -26.59 60.15 -43.71
CA LEU A 732 -27.24 59.57 -42.51
C LEU A 732 -28.22 60.48 -41.70
N ASP A 733 -28.97 59.82 -40.77
CA ASP A 733 -29.59 60.28 -39.50
C ASP A 733 -30.63 61.45 -39.49
N SER A 734 -31.77 61.37 -38.78
CA SER A 734 -31.80 61.37 -37.30
C SER A 734 -33.23 61.40 -36.65
N ASN A 735 -33.27 61.02 -35.36
CA ASN A 735 -34.05 61.59 -34.23
C ASN A 735 -35.59 61.41 -33.96
N TYR A 736 -35.86 61.01 -32.70
CA TYR A 736 -36.89 61.51 -31.74
C TYR A 736 -38.38 61.15 -31.93
N THR A 737 -39.24 61.09 -30.89
CA THR A 737 -39.18 60.72 -29.43
C THR A 737 -40.63 60.54 -28.91
N GLN A 738 -40.87 59.80 -27.81
CA GLN A 738 -41.49 60.31 -26.55
C GLN A 738 -42.03 59.22 -25.57
N THR A 739 -41.72 59.44 -24.28
CA THR A 739 -42.49 59.17 -23.03
C THR A 739 -43.00 57.77 -22.64
N ARG A 740 -43.35 57.47 -21.37
CA ARG A 740 -42.82 57.82 -20.01
C ARG A 740 -43.73 57.17 -18.94
N ASN A 741 -43.19 56.45 -17.94
CA ASN A 741 -43.55 56.51 -16.50
C ASN A 741 -43.00 55.31 -15.68
N MET A 742 -43.07 55.42 -14.35
CA MET A 742 -42.55 54.50 -13.32
C MET A 742 -43.66 53.58 -12.77
N ALA A 743 -43.31 52.43 -12.18
CA ALA A 743 -43.49 52.13 -10.73
C ALA A 743 -43.31 50.63 -10.37
N ASP A 744 -42.28 50.35 -9.57
CA ASP A 744 -42.28 49.59 -8.29
C ASP A 744 -43.14 48.34 -7.98
N PHE A 745 -42.43 47.38 -7.35
CA PHE A 745 -42.83 46.43 -6.28
C PHE A 745 -43.62 45.12 -6.54
N HIS A 746 -43.50 44.25 -5.52
CA HIS A 746 -44.08 42.92 -5.29
C HIS A 746 -45.64 42.94 -5.24
N ASP A 747 -46.38 41.82 -5.20
CA ASP A 747 -46.11 40.54 -4.52
C ASP A 747 -46.96 39.35 -5.03
N ASP A 748 -47.00 38.28 -4.23
CA ASP A 748 -47.94 37.13 -4.17
C ASP A 748 -47.60 35.84 -4.95
N SER A 749 -48.08 34.72 -4.37
CA SER A 749 -47.73 33.32 -4.65
C SER A 749 -48.99 32.42 -4.78
N ASP A 750 -48.81 31.10 -4.62
CA ASP A 750 -49.81 30.01 -4.50
C ASP A 750 -50.47 29.56 -5.83
N GLU A 751 -50.32 28.31 -6.29
CA GLU A 751 -50.87 26.98 -5.85
C GLU A 751 -52.38 26.75 -6.16
N VAL A 752 -52.88 25.56 -6.53
CA VAL A 752 -52.32 24.18 -6.60
C VAL A 752 -52.82 23.47 -7.90
N MET A 753 -52.23 22.33 -8.31
CA MET A 753 -52.90 20.99 -8.40
C MET A 753 -52.19 19.95 -9.30
N LEU A 754 -52.03 18.74 -8.74
CA LEU A 754 -51.82 17.45 -9.42
C LEU A 754 -53.20 16.83 -9.81
N PRO A 755 -53.30 15.73 -10.58
CA PRO A 755 -52.88 14.39 -10.13
C PRO A 755 -51.61 13.82 -10.80
#